data_AF-A0A2T6C033-F1
#
_entry.id   AF-A0A2T6C033-F1
#
_cell.length_a   1.000
_cell.length_b   1.000
_cell.length_c   1.000
_cell.angle_alpha   90.00
_cell.angle_beta   90.00
_cell.angle_gamma   90.00
#
_symmetry.space_group_name_H-M   'P 1'
#
loop_
_entity.id
_entity.type
_entity.pdbx_description
1 polymer ?
#
loop_
_entity_poly.entity_id
_entity_poly.type
_entity_poly.pdbx_seq_one_letter_code
_entity_poly.pdbx_strand_id
1 'polypeptide(L)'
;MNYTATFSGKNNLKHKELTENNFQESDFTIQCWLQTAAAGELVSKHTDETSFALQINNQGNITFSVTENNESRSITATNISVLDEHWYHITAVKTENFLRLHINDFSLTLENHTETVAKHTTSNFTVGGHENNFFNGKLGQIAIWSKALFPYEVSKITMEEVSNTNNYLITIIKFIKEEIDHIFPESLKFEVQLKIRNTSFETLKLKSRTSYIDYVPEEIQVHEEVCISFLSSSITSVINQELCYENSSGSTTINILKNINRFDTVISAVSEKDLVDDVSITKNETFISEASINIGENMVVVNARNVYNFLNGLQGYLKSDQIQTPGGNLYNEIEFNKASQVFNRRFQLKPFVIIYCECTKDVERVYKDAIANNLPIRVRSGGHDHEAECTGTDVILLDMTRINHVDVSHDKEYARIGPGIRFRDLTPQLAEEGVMIPHGTCATVGVAGFTFGGGWGPWTRKHGMNCEGLIGATIVLGNGDVVQLKSDGSNKKDLLWALKGGGGMSYGIVTELQLKVFPLPKKLIKYELEWNPYDKTNPSKITINSENKLTKNIIGAWQDVIINKNNEYSGSDFKNDQLIGTNLKVSGKHLEDEVTFNSEEAIHNCIMYGYWQGTEESLLAFVNDCFTGDSQPYELRLIGKGGQRLNYADDGLMSAWDRESFSAIKRTIRLANTDTTTLKTAENTANRGEATYDKIYRIGGNLAKNSSLDAVKEVFEQIFTKKPLPPDLDAPAPHKITSRLAHKKGLCEKGISQLISSLTSELILPNNRSYGLFNYITLGAIVGEFYDNMSEEDKKQSAFPYKDCAYTIQYQTWWNTELIQKEEAQNNPVYDATNRALDWMQKCRDYEIENTSGAFISFKDASIPTKTYFGDSYKDLINIKEKYSKDPLNHFRTRKTII
;
A
#
# COMPACT_ATOMS: atom_id res chain seq x y z
N MET A 1 -6.82 -59.75 -19.95
CA MET A 1 -5.83 -59.68 -21.06
C MET A 1 -4.82 -60.80 -20.84
N ASN A 2 -4.43 -61.60 -21.84
CA ASN A 2 -3.67 -62.83 -21.59
C ASN A 2 -2.15 -62.74 -21.85
N TYR A 3 -1.63 -61.62 -22.34
CA TYR A 3 -0.21 -61.49 -22.74
C TYR A 3 0.36 -60.13 -22.31
N THR A 4 1.25 -60.11 -21.31
CA THR A 4 1.85 -58.89 -20.75
C THR A 4 3.35 -59.02 -20.52
N ALA A 5 4.07 -57.90 -20.55
CA ALA A 5 5.49 -57.81 -20.17
C ALA A 5 5.71 -56.63 -19.23
N THR A 6 6.55 -56.83 -18.21
CA THR A 6 6.95 -55.78 -17.26
C THR A 6 8.29 -55.18 -17.67
N PHE A 7 8.35 -53.85 -17.78
CA PHE A 7 9.55 -53.07 -18.09
C PHE A 7 9.97 -52.30 -16.83
N SER A 8 11.26 -52.33 -16.51
CA SER A 8 11.82 -51.79 -15.25
C SER A 8 12.51 -50.43 -15.40
N GLY A 9 12.29 -49.72 -16.52
CA GLY A 9 12.96 -48.44 -16.79
C GLY A 9 14.46 -48.56 -17.12
N LYS A 10 14.96 -49.76 -17.45
CA LYS A 10 16.37 -50.00 -17.83
C LYS A 10 16.56 -50.92 -19.05
N ASN A 11 15.47 -51.47 -19.58
CA ASN A 11 15.47 -52.51 -20.60
C ASN A 11 14.54 -52.12 -21.75
N ASN A 12 14.92 -52.48 -22.97
CA ASN A 12 14.04 -52.43 -24.14
C ASN A 12 14.08 -53.77 -24.90
N LEU A 13 13.09 -53.98 -25.76
CA LEU A 13 13.03 -55.12 -26.67
C LEU A 13 13.21 -54.60 -28.09
N LYS A 14 14.11 -55.24 -28.84
CA LYS A 14 14.33 -54.96 -30.26
C LYS A 14 13.60 -55.98 -31.11
N HIS A 15 12.78 -55.51 -32.06
CA HIS A 15 12.05 -56.40 -32.96
C HIS A 15 12.72 -56.46 -34.33
N LYS A 16 13.33 -57.59 -34.69
CA LYS A 16 14.17 -57.74 -35.88
C LYS A 16 13.41 -57.45 -37.19
N GLU A 17 12.23 -58.03 -37.37
CA GLU A 17 11.42 -57.89 -38.59
C GLU A 17 10.95 -56.44 -38.83
N LEU A 18 10.58 -55.73 -37.75
CA LEU A 18 10.12 -54.34 -37.84
C LEU A 18 11.29 -53.36 -37.93
N THR A 19 12.47 -53.78 -37.48
CA THR A 19 13.71 -53.03 -37.69
C THR A 19 14.06 -52.99 -39.18
N GLU A 20 13.91 -54.11 -39.88
CA GLU A 20 14.21 -54.24 -41.31
C GLU A 20 13.08 -53.70 -42.23
N ASN A 21 11.87 -53.46 -41.70
CA ASN A 21 10.69 -53.00 -42.45
C ASN A 21 10.47 -51.47 -42.37
N ASN A 22 10.24 -50.78 -43.49
CA ASN A 22 10.03 -49.32 -43.56
C ASN A 22 8.55 -48.88 -43.57
N PHE A 23 7.65 -49.58 -42.87
CA PHE A 23 6.22 -49.26 -42.86
C PHE A 23 5.87 -47.81 -42.44
N GLN A 24 6.75 -47.18 -41.66
CA GLN A 24 6.59 -45.80 -41.20
C GLN A 24 6.59 -44.75 -42.32
N GLU A 25 7.12 -45.09 -43.51
CA GLU A 25 7.08 -44.25 -44.72
C GLU A 25 5.65 -44.13 -45.32
N SER A 26 4.70 -44.95 -44.89
CA SER A 26 3.30 -44.95 -45.35
C SER A 26 2.33 -44.74 -44.19
N ASP A 27 1.02 -44.75 -44.46
CA ASP A 27 0.00 -44.73 -43.42
C ASP A 27 0.09 -45.98 -42.53
N PHE A 28 0.05 -45.79 -41.21
CA PHE A 28 0.14 -46.91 -40.28
C PHE A 28 -0.65 -46.65 -39.00
N THR A 29 -0.94 -47.73 -38.27
CA THR A 29 -1.57 -47.67 -36.95
C THR A 29 -0.79 -48.52 -35.96
N ILE A 30 -0.55 -47.97 -34.77
CA ILE A 30 -0.01 -48.70 -33.62
C ILE A 30 -1.10 -48.78 -32.57
N GLN A 31 -1.38 -49.99 -32.11
CA GLN A 31 -2.26 -50.24 -30.97
C GLN A 31 -1.46 -50.93 -29.88
N CYS A 32 -1.55 -50.43 -28.66
CA CYS A 32 -0.94 -51.07 -27.51
C CYS A 32 -1.80 -50.91 -26.27
N TRP A 33 -1.63 -51.84 -25.34
CA TRP A 33 -2.14 -51.69 -24.00
C TRP A 33 -1.00 -51.36 -23.06
N LEU A 34 -1.23 -50.45 -22.13
CA LEU A 34 -0.23 -50.07 -21.13
C LEU A 34 -0.84 -49.88 -19.74
N GLN A 35 -0.02 -50.09 -18.72
CA GLN A 35 -0.30 -49.81 -17.33
C GLN A 35 0.97 -49.25 -16.69
N THR A 36 0.93 -48.03 -16.13
CA THR A 36 2.14 -47.39 -15.60
C THR A 36 1.84 -46.36 -14.50
N ALA A 37 2.83 -46.11 -13.64
CA ALA A 37 2.90 -44.97 -12.73
C ALA A 37 4.02 -43.98 -13.11
N ALA A 38 4.78 -44.27 -14.18
CA ALA A 38 5.93 -43.48 -14.60
C ALA A 38 5.87 -43.09 -16.08
N ALA A 39 6.45 -41.93 -16.38
CA ALA A 39 6.73 -41.47 -17.73
C ALA A 39 7.73 -42.39 -18.45
N GLY A 40 7.77 -42.30 -19.77
CA GLY A 40 8.73 -43.04 -20.59
C GLY A 40 8.25 -43.27 -22.02
N GLU A 41 9.16 -43.71 -22.89
CA GLU A 41 8.85 -44.02 -24.29
C GLU A 41 8.41 -45.48 -24.45
N LEU A 42 7.26 -45.68 -25.10
CA LEU A 42 6.58 -46.98 -25.23
C LEU A 42 7.09 -47.74 -26.44
N VAL A 43 7.00 -47.13 -27.62
CA VAL A 43 7.34 -47.73 -28.91
C VAL A 43 7.93 -46.65 -29.81
N SER A 44 9.06 -46.93 -30.43
CA SER A 44 9.73 -45.99 -31.32
C SER A 44 10.55 -46.70 -32.39
N LYS A 45 10.81 -45.98 -33.49
CA LYS A 45 11.79 -46.35 -34.50
C LYS A 45 12.33 -45.08 -35.14
N HIS A 46 13.66 -45.00 -35.30
CA HIS A 46 14.33 -43.85 -35.89
C HIS A 46 15.20 -44.30 -37.07
N THR A 47 15.02 -43.70 -38.24
CA THR A 47 15.91 -43.83 -39.40
C THR A 47 16.44 -42.44 -39.80
N ASP A 48 17.35 -42.41 -40.77
CA ASP A 48 17.95 -41.16 -41.26
C ASP A 48 16.92 -40.25 -41.97
N GLU A 49 15.83 -40.83 -42.48
CA GLU A 49 14.80 -40.13 -43.27
C GLU A 49 13.44 -40.01 -42.55
N THR A 50 13.08 -40.99 -41.71
CA THR A 50 11.80 -41.04 -41.01
C THR A 50 11.93 -41.55 -39.56
N SER A 51 11.18 -41.00 -38.61
CA SER A 51 11.08 -41.54 -37.25
C SER A 51 9.68 -41.43 -36.67
N PHE A 52 9.37 -42.23 -35.66
CA PHE A 52 8.20 -42.03 -34.83
C PHE A 52 8.48 -42.45 -33.39
N ALA A 53 7.76 -41.85 -32.44
CA ALA A 53 7.77 -42.24 -31.04
C ALA A 53 6.38 -42.11 -30.41
N LEU A 54 5.98 -43.11 -29.64
CA LEU A 54 4.82 -43.06 -28.76
C LEU A 54 5.34 -43.05 -27.32
N GLN A 55 5.05 -41.99 -26.56
CA GLN A 55 5.66 -41.75 -25.25
C GLN A 55 4.68 -41.13 -24.24
N ILE A 56 5.04 -41.20 -22.96
CA ILE A 56 4.30 -40.60 -21.84
C ILE A 56 5.22 -39.58 -21.18
N ASN A 57 4.75 -38.35 -20.98
CA ASN A 57 5.52 -37.30 -20.32
C ASN A 57 5.37 -37.33 -18.78
N ASN A 58 6.10 -36.48 -18.06
CA ASN A 58 6.06 -36.42 -16.58
C ASN A 58 4.72 -35.97 -15.99
N GLN A 59 3.84 -35.37 -16.79
CA GLN A 59 2.47 -35.02 -16.38
C GLN A 59 1.49 -36.20 -16.62
N GLY A 60 1.97 -37.25 -17.28
CA GLY A 60 1.20 -38.43 -17.66
C GLY A 60 0.44 -38.31 -18.98
N ASN A 61 0.71 -37.26 -19.75
CA ASN A 61 0.08 -37.07 -21.05
C ASN A 61 0.77 -37.98 -22.07
N ILE A 62 -0.03 -38.63 -22.93
CA ILE A 62 0.47 -39.46 -24.02
C ILE A 62 0.75 -38.58 -25.24
N THR A 63 1.93 -38.74 -25.82
CA THR A 63 2.37 -38.05 -27.03
C THR A 63 2.72 -39.06 -28.11
N PHE A 64 2.18 -38.86 -29.31
CA PHE A 64 2.61 -39.57 -30.51
C PHE A 64 3.27 -38.58 -31.46
N SER A 65 4.53 -38.82 -31.84
CA SER A 65 5.31 -38.00 -32.75
C SER A 65 5.78 -38.78 -33.95
N VAL A 66 5.86 -38.12 -35.10
CA VAL A 66 6.35 -38.64 -36.38
C VAL A 66 7.19 -37.56 -37.04
N THR A 67 8.39 -37.92 -37.50
CA THR A 67 9.29 -37.03 -38.24
C THR A 67 9.55 -37.58 -39.62
N GLU A 68 9.36 -36.76 -40.66
CA GLU A 68 9.60 -37.10 -42.07
C GLU A 68 10.23 -35.88 -42.75
N ASN A 69 11.27 -36.06 -43.58
CA ASN A 69 11.91 -34.95 -44.30
C ASN A 69 12.39 -33.76 -43.43
N ASN A 70 12.85 -34.03 -42.19
CA ASN A 70 13.21 -33.04 -41.15
C ASN A 70 12.04 -32.19 -40.61
N GLU A 71 10.79 -32.56 -40.89
CA GLU A 71 9.61 -31.97 -40.27
C GLU A 71 9.03 -32.95 -39.26
N SER A 72 8.87 -32.52 -38.01
CA SER A 72 8.23 -33.32 -36.96
C SER A 72 6.77 -32.87 -36.76
N ARG A 73 5.88 -33.84 -36.61
CA ARG A 73 4.48 -33.67 -36.22
C ARG A 73 4.28 -34.43 -34.92
N SER A 74 3.54 -33.86 -33.98
CA SER A 74 3.17 -34.56 -32.75
C SER A 74 1.75 -34.24 -32.31
N ILE A 75 1.13 -35.16 -31.58
CA ILE A 75 -0.16 -34.98 -30.92
C ILE A 75 -0.03 -35.41 -29.47
N THR A 76 -0.50 -34.57 -28.53
CA THR A 76 -0.41 -34.82 -27.08
C THR A 76 -1.77 -34.70 -26.39
N ALA A 77 -2.08 -35.64 -25.50
CA ALA A 77 -3.31 -35.62 -24.68
C ALA A 77 -3.16 -34.75 -23.42
N THR A 78 -3.27 -33.42 -23.55
CA THR A 78 -2.86 -32.44 -22.51
C THR A 78 -3.73 -32.37 -21.25
N ASN A 79 -4.92 -32.96 -21.26
CA ASN A 79 -5.86 -32.98 -20.12
C ASN A 79 -6.08 -34.40 -19.56
N ILE A 80 -5.19 -35.34 -19.88
CA ILE A 80 -5.35 -36.77 -19.57
C ILE A 80 -4.03 -37.34 -19.04
N SER A 81 -3.96 -37.62 -17.74
CA SER A 81 -2.83 -38.33 -17.13
C SER A 81 -3.09 -39.85 -17.07
N VAL A 82 -2.21 -40.67 -17.64
CA VAL A 82 -2.30 -42.15 -17.58
C VAL A 82 -1.37 -42.77 -16.52
N LEU A 83 -0.78 -41.95 -15.64
CA LEU A 83 0.15 -42.40 -14.57
C LEU A 83 -0.59 -42.82 -13.29
N ASP A 84 -1.61 -43.66 -13.43
CA ASP A 84 -2.48 -44.08 -12.32
C ASP A 84 -2.59 -45.61 -12.18
N GLU A 85 -1.66 -46.35 -12.79
CA GLU A 85 -1.62 -47.82 -12.75
C GLU A 85 -2.89 -48.51 -13.28
N HIS A 86 -3.73 -47.83 -14.07
CA HIS A 86 -4.83 -48.48 -14.79
C HIS A 86 -4.39 -48.94 -16.19
N TRP A 87 -5.11 -49.91 -16.74
CA TRP A 87 -4.91 -50.35 -18.12
C TRP A 87 -5.56 -49.37 -19.10
N TYR A 88 -4.77 -48.85 -20.03
CA TYR A 88 -5.23 -48.01 -21.12
C TYR A 88 -4.96 -48.68 -22.47
N HIS A 89 -5.92 -48.61 -23.37
CA HIS A 89 -5.75 -48.97 -24.77
C HIS A 89 -5.40 -47.72 -25.58
N ILE A 90 -4.20 -47.70 -26.13
CA ILE A 90 -3.70 -46.56 -26.91
C ILE A 90 -3.69 -46.94 -28.37
N THR A 91 -4.36 -46.15 -29.21
CA THR A 91 -4.27 -46.27 -30.66
C THR A 91 -3.70 -44.99 -31.25
N ALA A 92 -2.50 -45.08 -31.81
CA ALA A 92 -1.82 -44.01 -32.53
C ALA A 92 -1.93 -44.27 -34.03
N VAL A 93 -2.54 -43.34 -34.76
CA VAL A 93 -2.76 -43.44 -36.21
C VAL A 93 -1.96 -42.35 -36.91
N LYS A 94 -1.14 -42.75 -37.88
CA LYS A 94 -0.43 -41.85 -38.79
C LYS A 94 -1.05 -41.92 -40.18
N THR A 95 -1.32 -40.74 -40.73
CA THR A 95 -1.63 -40.57 -42.16
C THR A 95 -0.65 -39.59 -42.80
N GLU A 96 -0.70 -39.45 -44.12
CA GLU A 96 -0.02 -38.36 -44.84
C GLU A 96 -0.37 -36.98 -44.27
N ASN A 97 -1.61 -36.74 -43.85
CA ASN A 97 -2.11 -35.38 -43.53
C ASN A 97 -2.26 -35.09 -42.03
N PHE A 98 -2.47 -36.11 -41.19
CA PHE A 98 -2.75 -35.91 -39.77
C PHE A 98 -2.24 -37.08 -38.91
N LEU A 99 -2.00 -36.76 -37.64
CA LEU A 99 -1.87 -37.73 -36.57
C LEU A 99 -3.17 -37.78 -35.76
N ARG A 100 -3.53 -38.98 -35.29
CA ARG A 100 -4.65 -39.17 -34.38
C ARG A 100 -4.25 -40.07 -33.23
N LEU A 101 -4.73 -39.73 -32.04
CA LEU A 101 -4.51 -40.51 -30.83
C LEU A 101 -5.86 -40.86 -30.21
N HIS A 102 -6.09 -42.14 -29.94
CA HIS A 102 -7.20 -42.62 -29.15
C HIS A 102 -6.68 -43.19 -27.83
N ILE A 103 -7.36 -42.82 -26.73
CA ILE A 103 -7.15 -43.40 -25.40
C ILE A 103 -8.47 -44.07 -25.02
N ASN A 104 -8.48 -45.40 -24.98
CA ASN A 104 -9.69 -46.23 -24.95
C ASN A 104 -10.61 -45.86 -26.13
N ASP A 105 -11.86 -45.48 -25.85
CA ASP A 105 -12.84 -45.05 -26.87
C ASP A 105 -12.81 -43.53 -27.15
N PHE A 106 -11.99 -42.78 -26.41
CA PHE A 106 -11.90 -41.32 -26.54
C PHE A 106 -10.92 -40.93 -27.65
N SER A 107 -11.39 -40.17 -28.64
CA SER A 107 -10.57 -39.69 -29.76
C SER A 107 -10.13 -38.25 -29.52
N LEU A 108 -8.83 -38.02 -29.50
CA LEU A 108 -8.25 -36.68 -29.61
C LEU A 108 -7.93 -36.42 -31.09
N THR A 109 -8.35 -35.27 -31.61
CA THR A 109 -8.02 -34.86 -32.98
C THR A 109 -7.37 -33.47 -32.98
N LEU A 110 -6.13 -33.42 -33.52
CA LEU A 110 -5.32 -32.28 -33.98
C LEU A 110 -4.79 -31.23 -32.97
N GLU A 111 -3.48 -31.00 -33.04
CA GLU A 111 -2.82 -29.70 -33.33
C GLU A 111 -1.37 -30.00 -33.75
N ASN A 112 -0.91 -29.47 -34.89
CA ASN A 112 0.44 -29.68 -35.40
C ASN A 112 1.41 -28.69 -34.73
N HIS A 113 2.39 -29.18 -33.98
CA HIS A 113 3.58 -28.42 -33.64
C HIS A 113 4.74 -28.87 -34.52
N THR A 114 5.19 -27.98 -35.41
CA THR A 114 6.39 -28.20 -36.23
C THR A 114 7.59 -27.60 -35.50
N GLU A 115 8.48 -28.44 -35.01
CA GLU A 115 9.81 -28.02 -34.56
C GLU A 115 10.87 -28.64 -35.47
N THR A 116 11.92 -27.87 -35.79
CA THR A 116 13.08 -28.37 -36.53
C THR A 116 13.92 -29.22 -35.57
N VAL A 117 13.96 -30.54 -35.76
CA VAL A 117 14.70 -31.46 -34.89
C VAL A 117 15.99 -31.95 -35.56
N ALA A 118 17.02 -32.18 -34.75
CA ALA A 118 18.32 -32.71 -35.17
C ALA A 118 18.22 -34.13 -35.76
N LYS A 119 19.11 -34.45 -36.70
CA LYS A 119 19.23 -35.79 -37.31
C LYS A 119 19.42 -36.87 -36.24
N HIS A 120 18.53 -37.86 -36.20
CA HIS A 120 18.69 -39.04 -35.36
C HIS A 120 19.63 -40.04 -36.04
N THR A 121 20.50 -40.69 -35.26
CA THR A 121 21.24 -41.87 -35.73
C THR A 121 20.29 -43.05 -35.89
N THR A 122 20.43 -43.79 -36.99
CA THR A 122 19.63 -44.98 -37.31
C THR A 122 19.55 -45.94 -36.11
N SER A 123 18.34 -46.24 -35.66
CA SER A 123 18.09 -47.09 -34.49
C SER A 123 17.09 -48.21 -34.78
N ASN A 124 17.14 -49.26 -33.96
CA ASN A 124 16.27 -50.42 -34.14
C ASN A 124 14.84 -50.08 -33.70
N PHE A 125 13.84 -50.82 -34.22
CA PHE A 125 12.49 -50.74 -33.65
C PHE A 125 12.54 -51.20 -32.18
N THR A 126 12.16 -50.31 -31.26
CA THR A 126 12.23 -50.56 -29.82
C THR A 126 10.85 -50.54 -29.18
N VAL A 127 10.63 -51.51 -28.28
CA VAL A 127 9.52 -51.52 -27.32
C VAL A 127 10.11 -51.35 -25.92
N GLY A 128 9.58 -50.43 -25.13
CA GLY A 128 10.07 -50.12 -23.79
C GLY A 128 11.14 -49.01 -23.74
N GLY A 129 11.31 -48.28 -24.84
CA GLY A 129 12.06 -47.02 -24.90
C GLY A 129 13.42 -47.08 -25.59
N HIS A 130 13.92 -45.88 -25.92
CA HIS A 130 15.15 -45.64 -26.67
C HIS A 130 16.15 -44.78 -25.86
N GLU A 131 17.44 -45.09 -25.97
CA GLU A 131 18.56 -44.39 -25.30
C GLU A 131 18.38 -44.20 -23.78
N ASN A 132 17.98 -43.00 -23.33
CA ASN A 132 17.85 -42.63 -21.92
C ASN A 132 16.38 -42.51 -21.46
N ASN A 133 15.40 -42.75 -22.35
CA ASN A 133 13.97 -42.58 -22.08
C ASN A 133 13.25 -43.93 -22.01
N PHE A 134 13.56 -44.74 -20.99
CA PHE A 134 12.98 -46.07 -20.83
C PHE A 134 11.60 -46.07 -20.19
N PHE A 135 10.70 -46.90 -20.70
CA PHE A 135 9.41 -47.14 -20.06
C PHE A 135 9.56 -47.98 -18.79
N ASN A 136 8.82 -47.60 -17.76
CA ASN A 136 8.73 -48.34 -16.50
C ASN A 136 7.25 -48.62 -16.18
N GLY A 137 6.80 -49.85 -16.43
CA GLY A 137 5.39 -50.23 -16.35
C GLY A 137 5.13 -51.58 -17.04
N LYS A 138 3.86 -51.93 -17.23
CA LYS A 138 3.46 -53.14 -17.97
C LYS A 138 2.92 -52.78 -19.35
N LEU A 139 3.35 -53.51 -20.37
CA LEU A 139 2.77 -53.45 -21.72
C LEU A 139 2.03 -54.75 -22.01
N GLY A 140 0.82 -54.61 -22.54
CA GLY A 140 0.07 -55.70 -23.16
C GLY A 140 0.40 -55.82 -24.64
N GLN A 141 -0.34 -56.65 -25.37
CA GLN A 141 -0.12 -56.90 -26.80
C GLN A 141 0.00 -55.60 -27.63
N ILE A 142 1.01 -55.54 -28.52
CA ILE A 142 1.20 -54.45 -29.47
C ILE A 142 0.87 -54.97 -30.88
N ALA A 143 -0.05 -54.29 -31.57
CA ALA A 143 -0.42 -54.57 -32.95
C ALA A 143 0.01 -53.41 -33.85
N ILE A 144 0.61 -53.74 -35.00
CA ILE A 144 1.03 -52.76 -35.99
C ILE A 144 0.35 -53.07 -37.32
N TRP A 145 -0.29 -52.05 -37.89
CA TRP A 145 -1.07 -52.14 -39.11
C TRP A 145 -0.43 -51.30 -40.21
N SER A 146 -0.41 -51.81 -41.45
CA SER A 146 0.08 -51.10 -42.66
C SER A 146 -0.96 -50.17 -43.27
N LYS A 147 -1.96 -49.78 -42.49
CA LYS A 147 -2.98 -48.79 -42.88
C LYS A 147 -3.36 -47.92 -41.70
N ALA A 148 -3.88 -46.72 -41.99
CA ALA A 148 -4.58 -45.91 -41.01
C ALA A 148 -5.97 -46.50 -40.72
N LEU A 149 -6.20 -46.94 -39.48
CA LEU A 149 -7.52 -47.43 -39.06
C LEU A 149 -8.52 -46.27 -38.95
N PHE A 150 -9.72 -46.45 -39.48
CA PHE A 150 -10.82 -45.51 -39.26
C PHE A 150 -11.30 -45.58 -37.80
N PRO A 151 -11.91 -44.52 -37.25
CA PRO A 151 -12.40 -44.53 -35.86
C PRO A 151 -13.34 -45.71 -35.54
N TYR A 152 -14.20 -46.10 -36.47
CA TYR A 152 -15.09 -47.25 -36.30
C TYR A 152 -14.35 -48.61 -36.32
N GLU A 153 -13.16 -48.67 -36.92
CA GLU A 153 -12.31 -49.85 -36.91
C GLU A 153 -11.56 -49.93 -35.58
N VAL A 154 -11.08 -48.79 -35.07
CA VAL A 154 -10.45 -48.68 -33.75
C VAL A 154 -11.42 -49.13 -32.64
N SER A 155 -12.68 -48.68 -32.69
CA SER A 155 -13.70 -49.02 -31.69
C SER A 155 -14.24 -50.46 -31.77
N LYS A 156 -13.99 -51.18 -32.86
CA LYS A 156 -14.46 -52.57 -33.06
C LYS A 156 -13.45 -53.63 -32.62
N ILE A 157 -12.21 -53.24 -32.34
CA ILE A 157 -11.16 -54.16 -31.91
C ILE A 157 -11.31 -54.38 -30.40
N THR A 158 -12.18 -55.31 -30.02
CA THR A 158 -12.36 -55.74 -28.62
C THR A 158 -11.32 -56.79 -28.23
N MET A 159 -10.86 -56.74 -26.98
CA MET A 159 -9.91 -57.68 -26.35
C MET A 159 -10.22 -59.14 -26.74
N GLU A 160 -9.35 -59.74 -27.56
CA GLU A 160 -9.10 -61.18 -27.82
C GLU A 160 -8.98 -61.59 -29.31
N GLU A 161 -9.34 -60.76 -30.29
CA GLU A 161 -9.40 -61.21 -31.71
C GLU A 161 -8.57 -60.39 -32.73
N VAL A 162 -7.34 -60.00 -32.42
CA VAL A 162 -6.38 -59.74 -33.51
C VAL A 162 -5.72 -61.08 -33.85
N SER A 163 -6.35 -61.84 -34.75
CA SER A 163 -5.82 -63.09 -35.30
C SER A 163 -5.08 -62.83 -36.63
N ASN A 164 -4.09 -63.66 -36.96
CA ASN A 164 -3.16 -63.50 -38.09
C ASN A 164 -3.81 -63.57 -39.51
N THR A 165 -5.13 -63.43 -39.64
CA THR A 165 -5.85 -63.57 -40.92
C THR A 165 -6.23 -62.25 -41.60
N ASN A 166 -5.71 -61.11 -41.15
CA ASN A 166 -6.06 -59.79 -41.68
C ASN A 166 -4.96 -59.24 -42.62
N ASN A 167 -5.31 -58.91 -43.87
CA ASN A 167 -4.37 -58.57 -44.95
C ASN A 167 -3.54 -57.29 -44.73
N TYR A 168 -3.87 -56.47 -43.72
CA TYR A 168 -3.20 -55.20 -43.40
C TYR A 168 -2.48 -55.20 -42.04
N LEU A 169 -2.46 -56.34 -41.34
CA LEU A 169 -1.73 -56.48 -40.10
C LEU A 169 -0.27 -56.81 -40.43
N ILE A 170 0.66 -55.96 -40.01
CA ILE A 170 2.09 -56.18 -40.22
C ILE A 170 2.57 -57.27 -39.27
N THR A 171 2.35 -57.08 -37.97
CA THR A 171 2.73 -58.06 -36.95
C THR A 171 2.02 -57.80 -35.63
N ILE A 172 2.08 -58.81 -34.77
CA ILE A 172 1.66 -58.73 -33.38
C ILE A 172 2.85 -59.11 -32.51
N ILE A 173 3.25 -58.20 -31.62
CA ILE A 173 4.23 -58.49 -30.59
C ILE A 173 3.46 -59.08 -29.39
N LYS A 174 3.53 -60.40 -29.22
CA LYS A 174 2.94 -61.13 -28.09
C LYS A 174 3.98 -61.30 -26.98
N PHE A 175 3.58 -60.98 -25.75
CA PHE A 175 4.40 -61.17 -24.55
C PHE A 175 4.09 -62.51 -23.86
N ILE A 176 4.74 -62.81 -22.73
CA ILE A 176 4.52 -64.06 -21.99
C ILE A 176 3.10 -64.07 -21.41
N LYS A 177 2.47 -65.26 -21.37
CA LYS A 177 1.13 -65.43 -20.81
C LYS A 177 1.19 -65.35 -19.29
N GLU A 178 0.71 -64.26 -18.70
CA GLU A 178 0.46 -64.13 -17.26
C GLU A 178 -1.06 -64.14 -17.01
N GLU A 179 -1.51 -64.87 -15.98
CA GLU A 179 -2.90 -64.80 -15.52
C GLU A 179 -3.15 -63.40 -14.92
N ILE A 180 -4.08 -62.65 -15.51
CA ILE A 180 -4.54 -61.37 -14.97
C ILE A 180 -5.74 -61.64 -14.07
N ASP A 181 -5.58 -61.40 -12.78
CA ASP A 181 -6.69 -61.33 -11.84
C ASP A 181 -7.56 -60.11 -12.17
N HIS A 182 -8.75 -60.35 -12.72
CA HIS A 182 -9.79 -59.33 -12.83
C HIS A 182 -10.52 -59.20 -11.49
N ILE A 183 -9.98 -58.38 -10.59
CA ILE A 183 -10.72 -57.97 -9.38
C ILE A 183 -11.63 -56.80 -9.77
N PHE A 184 -12.90 -57.10 -10.04
CA PHE A 184 -13.94 -56.07 -10.01
C PHE A 184 -14.43 -55.91 -8.56
N PRO A 185 -14.38 -54.70 -7.96
CA PRO A 185 -14.91 -54.48 -6.62
C PRO A 185 -16.41 -54.77 -6.59
N GLU A 186 -16.89 -55.52 -5.60
CA GLU A 186 -18.28 -56.00 -5.47
C GLU A 186 -19.34 -54.89 -5.25
N SER A 187 -18.96 -53.60 -5.24
CA SER A 187 -19.90 -52.49 -5.18
C SER A 187 -19.37 -51.23 -5.88
N LEU A 188 -19.70 -51.07 -7.16
CA LEU A 188 -19.34 -49.88 -7.94
C LEU A 188 -20.41 -48.79 -7.73
N LYS A 189 -20.05 -47.70 -7.05
CA LYS A 189 -20.90 -46.50 -6.92
C LYS A 189 -20.21 -45.31 -7.59
N PHE A 190 -20.95 -44.53 -8.35
CA PHE A 190 -20.49 -43.21 -8.80
C PHE A 190 -20.69 -42.22 -7.67
N GLU A 191 -19.70 -41.37 -7.43
CA GLU A 191 -19.78 -40.29 -6.46
C GLU A 191 -19.32 -38.97 -7.09
N VAL A 192 -20.12 -37.92 -6.93
CA VAL A 192 -19.66 -36.55 -7.10
C VAL A 192 -19.77 -35.86 -5.75
N GLN A 193 -18.65 -35.36 -5.22
CA GLN A 193 -18.65 -34.49 -4.05
C GLN A 193 -18.51 -33.05 -4.51
N LEU A 194 -19.50 -32.22 -4.18
CA LEU A 194 -19.53 -30.81 -4.53
C LEU A 194 -19.48 -29.96 -3.26
N LYS A 195 -18.46 -29.13 -3.14
CA LYS A 195 -18.40 -28.08 -2.11
C LYS A 195 -18.92 -26.78 -2.70
N ILE A 196 -19.88 -26.14 -2.05
CA ILE A 196 -20.39 -24.83 -2.45
C ILE A 196 -20.12 -23.85 -1.30
N ARG A 197 -19.41 -22.76 -1.59
CA ARG A 197 -19.15 -21.70 -0.63
C ARG A 197 -19.85 -20.41 -1.05
N ASN A 198 -20.65 -19.85 -0.14
CA ASN A 198 -21.29 -18.56 -0.37
C ASN A 198 -20.39 -17.43 0.13
N THR A 199 -19.85 -16.63 -0.79
CA THR A 199 -19.07 -15.43 -0.50
C THR A 199 -19.83 -14.13 -0.81
N SER A 200 -21.10 -14.22 -1.24
CA SER A 200 -21.98 -13.06 -1.43
C SER A 200 -22.43 -12.44 -0.09
N PHE A 201 -23.02 -11.25 -0.11
CA PHE A 201 -23.48 -10.56 1.10
C PHE A 201 -24.83 -11.06 1.62
N GLU A 202 -25.51 -11.92 0.89
CA GLU A 202 -26.82 -12.45 1.23
C GLU A 202 -26.83 -13.98 1.23
N THR A 203 -27.76 -14.56 1.97
CA THR A 203 -28.04 -16.00 1.95
C THR A 203 -28.50 -16.42 0.56
N LEU A 204 -27.83 -17.43 -0.02
CA LEU A 204 -28.26 -18.05 -1.27
C LEU A 204 -29.42 -19.01 -0.97
N LYS A 205 -30.51 -18.91 -1.73
CA LYS A 205 -31.70 -19.74 -1.59
C LYS A 205 -31.86 -20.66 -2.78
N LEU A 206 -32.18 -21.92 -2.54
CA LEU A 206 -32.41 -22.88 -3.61
C LEU A 206 -33.68 -22.50 -4.37
N LYS A 207 -33.53 -22.21 -5.67
CA LYS A 207 -34.61 -21.87 -6.59
C LYS A 207 -35.20 -23.11 -7.26
N SER A 208 -34.33 -24.01 -7.74
CA SER A 208 -34.74 -25.24 -8.42
C SER A 208 -33.67 -26.33 -8.31
N ARG A 209 -34.10 -27.60 -8.39
CA ARG A 209 -33.24 -28.78 -8.45
C ARG A 209 -33.89 -29.92 -9.23
N THR A 210 -33.09 -30.85 -9.74
CA THR A 210 -33.55 -32.13 -10.32
C THR A 210 -34.18 -33.05 -9.27
N SER A 211 -35.18 -33.86 -9.66
CA SER A 211 -36.18 -34.49 -8.76
C SER A 211 -35.75 -35.66 -7.86
N TYR A 212 -34.45 -35.97 -7.70
CA TYR A 212 -34.00 -37.18 -6.98
C TYR A 212 -32.67 -36.97 -6.24
N ILE A 213 -32.64 -36.07 -5.24
CA ILE A 213 -31.45 -35.82 -4.42
C ILE A 213 -31.83 -35.90 -2.93
N ASP A 214 -31.16 -36.77 -2.19
CA ASP A 214 -31.48 -37.04 -0.77
C ASP A 214 -31.13 -35.88 0.17
N TYR A 215 -30.18 -35.00 -0.21
CA TYR A 215 -29.83 -33.81 0.58
C TYR A 215 -29.25 -32.67 -0.29
N VAL A 216 -30.02 -31.60 -0.49
CA VAL A 216 -29.55 -30.31 -1.03
C VAL A 216 -29.99 -29.23 -0.05
N PRO A 217 -29.07 -28.41 0.49
CA PRO A 217 -29.43 -27.28 1.35
C PRO A 217 -30.43 -26.34 0.67
N GLU A 218 -31.53 -26.02 1.34
CA GLU A 218 -32.49 -25.02 0.85
C GLU A 218 -31.93 -23.60 0.94
N GLU A 219 -30.98 -23.38 1.85
CA GLU A 219 -30.27 -22.11 2.03
C GLU A 219 -28.78 -22.36 2.33
N ILE A 220 -27.92 -21.47 1.85
CA ILE A 220 -26.49 -21.42 2.18
C ILE A 220 -26.17 -20.03 2.73
N GLN A 221 -25.84 -19.95 4.01
CA GLN A 221 -25.59 -18.69 4.73
C GLN A 221 -24.31 -18.00 4.25
N VAL A 222 -24.21 -16.70 4.52
CA VAL A 222 -23.03 -15.90 4.18
C VAL A 222 -21.78 -16.50 4.86
N HIS A 223 -20.73 -16.73 4.06
CA HIS A 223 -19.48 -17.39 4.45
C HIS A 223 -19.60 -18.88 4.83
N GLU A 224 -20.78 -19.48 4.68
CA GLU A 224 -20.97 -20.92 4.85
C GLU A 224 -20.40 -21.70 3.66
N GLU A 225 -19.86 -22.87 3.95
CA GLU A 225 -19.47 -23.88 2.97
C GLU A 225 -20.28 -25.14 3.23
N VAL A 226 -20.96 -25.64 2.19
CA VAL A 226 -21.76 -26.86 2.24
C VAL A 226 -21.16 -27.91 1.33
N CYS A 227 -21.18 -29.16 1.77
CA CYS A 227 -20.76 -30.31 0.96
C CYS A 227 -22.00 -31.12 0.55
N ILE A 228 -22.14 -31.39 -0.74
CA ILE A 228 -23.23 -32.16 -1.33
C ILE A 228 -22.61 -33.38 -2.03
N SER A 229 -23.06 -34.58 -1.67
CA SER A 229 -22.63 -35.82 -2.32
C SER A 229 -23.74 -36.37 -3.20
N PHE A 230 -23.45 -36.60 -4.47
CA PHE A 230 -24.33 -37.26 -5.43
C PHE A 230 -23.85 -38.68 -5.62
N LEU A 231 -24.68 -39.66 -5.28
CA LEU A 231 -24.34 -41.08 -5.34
C LEU A 231 -25.22 -41.80 -6.36
N SER A 232 -24.62 -42.67 -7.16
CA SER A 232 -25.38 -43.56 -8.05
C SER A 232 -24.94 -45.01 -7.90
N SER A 233 -25.90 -45.93 -7.80
CA SER A 233 -25.68 -47.32 -7.38
C SER A 233 -25.57 -48.35 -8.52
N SER A 234 -25.57 -47.92 -9.79
CA SER A 234 -25.49 -48.82 -10.95
C SER A 234 -24.36 -48.43 -11.90
N ILE A 235 -23.62 -49.40 -12.42
CA ILE A 235 -22.58 -49.17 -13.46
C ILE A 235 -23.14 -48.62 -14.78
N THR A 236 -24.46 -48.70 -14.99
CA THR A 236 -25.18 -48.16 -16.15
C THR A 236 -25.79 -46.77 -15.91
N SER A 237 -25.65 -46.23 -14.69
CA SER A 237 -26.30 -44.98 -14.30
C SER A 237 -25.35 -43.79 -14.44
N VAL A 238 -25.90 -42.68 -14.94
CA VAL A 238 -25.22 -41.39 -15.09
C VAL A 238 -25.71 -40.47 -13.97
N ILE A 239 -24.82 -39.79 -13.25
CA ILE A 239 -25.25 -38.69 -12.38
C ILE A 239 -25.48 -37.50 -13.31
N ASN A 240 -26.72 -37.04 -13.43
CA ASN A 240 -27.10 -35.86 -14.20
C ASN A 240 -27.99 -34.96 -13.33
N GLN A 241 -27.41 -33.92 -12.76
CA GLN A 241 -28.06 -33.07 -11.77
C GLN A 241 -27.88 -31.59 -12.12
N GLU A 242 -28.92 -30.81 -11.86
CA GLU A 242 -28.92 -29.35 -11.98
C GLU A 242 -29.41 -28.76 -10.65
N LEU A 243 -28.71 -27.74 -10.14
CA LEU A 243 -29.09 -26.96 -8.97
C LEU A 243 -29.09 -25.48 -9.35
N CYS A 244 -30.10 -24.71 -8.94
CA CYS A 244 -30.09 -23.26 -9.11
C CYS A 244 -30.26 -22.59 -7.74
N TYR A 245 -29.30 -21.75 -7.36
CA TYR A 245 -29.38 -20.91 -6.17
C TYR A 245 -29.56 -19.44 -6.56
N GLU A 246 -30.30 -18.66 -5.78
CA GLU A 246 -30.53 -17.24 -6.03
C GLU A 246 -30.51 -16.37 -4.76
N ASN A 247 -30.24 -15.08 -4.94
CA ASN A 247 -30.42 -14.03 -3.95
C ASN A 247 -30.88 -12.73 -4.65
N SER A 248 -30.86 -11.58 -3.97
CA SER A 248 -31.25 -10.31 -4.58
C SER A 248 -30.33 -9.88 -5.73
N SER A 249 -29.06 -10.31 -5.70
CA SER A 249 -28.00 -9.99 -6.66
C SER A 249 -28.04 -10.82 -7.95
N GLY A 250 -28.66 -12.00 -7.94
CA GLY A 250 -28.76 -12.85 -9.13
C GLY A 250 -29.09 -14.31 -8.84
N SER A 251 -28.77 -15.18 -9.80
CA SER A 251 -28.88 -16.63 -9.65
C SER A 251 -27.69 -17.35 -10.27
N THR A 252 -27.31 -18.50 -9.71
CA THR A 252 -26.25 -19.37 -10.20
C THR A 252 -26.80 -20.76 -10.44
N THR A 253 -26.68 -21.25 -11.67
CA THR A 253 -27.08 -22.60 -12.07
C THR A 253 -25.87 -23.50 -12.18
N ILE A 254 -25.86 -24.60 -11.42
CA ILE A 254 -24.80 -25.59 -11.32
C ILE A 254 -25.24 -26.85 -12.06
N ASN A 255 -24.43 -27.30 -13.03
CA ASN A 255 -24.66 -28.49 -13.84
C ASN A 255 -23.64 -29.57 -13.49
N ILE A 256 -24.12 -30.80 -13.29
CA ILE A 256 -23.30 -31.95 -12.86
C ILE A 256 -23.64 -33.15 -13.74
N LEU A 257 -22.66 -33.63 -14.51
CA LEU A 257 -22.72 -34.82 -15.33
C LEU A 257 -21.54 -35.74 -14.99
N LYS A 258 -21.77 -36.93 -14.45
CA LYS A 258 -20.73 -37.96 -14.20
C LYS A 258 -21.06 -39.25 -14.94
N ASN A 259 -20.07 -39.71 -15.71
CA ASN A 259 -20.09 -40.98 -16.43
C ASN A 259 -18.96 -41.91 -15.95
N ILE A 260 -19.01 -43.19 -16.37
CA ILE A 260 -17.92 -44.16 -16.16
C ILE A 260 -16.64 -43.71 -16.85
N ASN A 261 -16.77 -43.06 -17.99
CA ASN A 261 -15.67 -42.37 -18.63
C ASN A 261 -15.45 -41.03 -17.92
N ARG A 262 -14.33 -40.90 -17.21
CA ARG A 262 -13.96 -39.64 -16.54
C ARG A 262 -13.78 -38.47 -17.52
N PHE A 263 -13.51 -38.75 -18.80
CA PHE A 263 -13.39 -37.73 -19.85
C PHE A 263 -14.73 -37.13 -20.29
N ASP A 264 -15.85 -37.79 -19.98
CA ASP A 264 -17.21 -37.32 -20.27
C ASP A 264 -17.90 -36.75 -19.01
N THR A 265 -17.11 -36.28 -18.03
CA THR A 265 -17.60 -35.67 -16.79
C THR A 265 -17.63 -34.15 -16.94
N VAL A 266 -18.78 -33.52 -16.65
CA VAL A 266 -18.98 -32.06 -16.68
C VAL A 266 -19.43 -31.59 -15.30
N ILE A 267 -18.70 -30.67 -14.70
CA ILE A 267 -19.14 -29.94 -13.51
C ILE A 267 -18.92 -28.45 -13.82
N SER A 268 -20.00 -27.69 -13.93
CA SER A 268 -19.94 -26.26 -14.27
C SER A 268 -20.96 -25.45 -13.48
N ALA A 269 -20.72 -24.15 -13.37
CA ALA A 269 -21.68 -23.18 -12.86
C ALA A 269 -21.82 -22.02 -13.86
N VAL A 270 -22.99 -21.38 -13.85
CA VAL A 270 -23.30 -20.21 -14.66
C VAL A 270 -24.07 -19.23 -13.80
N SER A 271 -23.44 -18.11 -13.45
CA SER A 271 -24.07 -17.02 -12.70
C SER A 271 -24.65 -15.93 -13.61
N GLU A 272 -25.75 -15.33 -13.17
CA GLU A 272 -26.44 -14.22 -13.84
C GLU A 272 -26.45 -12.94 -12.99
N LYS A 273 -26.68 -11.80 -13.66
CA LYS A 273 -26.72 -10.45 -13.08
C LYS A 273 -25.40 -10.08 -12.38
N ASP A 274 -25.43 -9.88 -11.06
CA ASP A 274 -24.30 -9.44 -10.27
C ASP A 274 -23.60 -10.61 -9.59
N LEU A 275 -24.10 -11.85 -9.69
CA LEU A 275 -23.40 -13.00 -9.16
C LEU A 275 -22.26 -13.44 -10.08
N VAL A 276 -21.21 -13.98 -9.48
CA VAL A 276 -20.07 -14.62 -10.15
C VAL A 276 -19.77 -15.95 -9.48
N ASP A 277 -19.32 -16.91 -10.29
CA ASP A 277 -18.91 -18.23 -9.84
C ASP A 277 -17.45 -18.51 -10.19
N ASP A 278 -16.82 -19.34 -9.36
CA ASP A 278 -15.49 -19.90 -9.59
C ASP A 278 -15.53 -21.40 -9.28
N VAL A 279 -15.36 -22.23 -10.32
CA VAL A 279 -15.47 -23.69 -10.25
C VAL A 279 -14.08 -24.31 -10.37
N SER A 280 -13.73 -25.16 -9.41
CA SER A 280 -12.48 -25.92 -9.41
C SER A 280 -12.76 -27.40 -9.22
N ILE A 281 -12.31 -28.24 -10.17
CA ILE A 281 -12.38 -29.70 -10.07
C ILE A 281 -11.08 -30.19 -9.45
N THR A 282 -11.14 -30.66 -8.20
CA THR A 282 -9.96 -31.09 -7.43
C THR A 282 -9.61 -32.54 -7.65
N LYS A 283 -10.59 -33.37 -8.07
CA LYS A 283 -10.40 -34.79 -8.35
C LYS A 283 -11.35 -35.25 -9.45
N ASN A 284 -10.87 -36.04 -10.40
CA ASN A 284 -11.72 -36.65 -11.42
C ASN A 284 -11.20 -38.04 -11.82
N GLU A 285 -11.75 -39.07 -11.19
CA GLU A 285 -11.46 -40.48 -11.41
C GLU A 285 -12.66 -41.18 -12.08
N THR A 286 -12.50 -42.45 -12.43
CA THR A 286 -13.55 -43.28 -13.03
C THR A 286 -14.83 -43.28 -12.20
N PHE A 287 -14.71 -43.42 -10.87
CA PHE A 287 -15.87 -43.54 -9.98
C PHE A 287 -16.14 -42.31 -9.11
N ILE A 288 -15.15 -41.45 -8.87
CA ILE A 288 -15.25 -40.32 -7.94
C ILE A 288 -14.82 -39.04 -8.65
N SER A 289 -15.62 -37.99 -8.53
CA SER A 289 -15.21 -36.62 -8.85
C SER A 289 -15.45 -35.69 -7.67
N GLU A 290 -14.52 -34.79 -7.42
CA GLU A 290 -14.63 -33.78 -6.37
C GLU A 290 -14.46 -32.39 -6.99
N ALA A 291 -15.36 -31.47 -6.66
CA ALA A 291 -15.32 -30.09 -7.12
C ALA A 291 -15.69 -29.10 -6.01
N SER A 292 -15.19 -27.89 -6.13
CA SER A 292 -15.51 -26.75 -5.25
C SER A 292 -16.00 -25.58 -6.10
N ILE A 293 -17.07 -24.92 -5.65
CA ILE A 293 -17.68 -23.76 -6.31
C ILE A 293 -17.76 -22.62 -5.28
N ASN A 294 -17.17 -21.48 -5.60
CA ASN A 294 -17.38 -20.25 -4.85
C ASN A 294 -18.41 -19.39 -5.59
N ILE A 295 -19.47 -18.96 -4.91
CA ILE A 295 -20.49 -18.07 -5.47
C ILE A 295 -20.45 -16.74 -4.69
N GLY A 296 -20.15 -15.65 -5.39
CA GLY A 296 -20.01 -14.31 -4.82
C GLY A 296 -20.64 -13.23 -5.69
N GLU A 297 -20.43 -11.96 -5.33
CA GLU A 297 -20.88 -10.82 -6.14
C GLU A 297 -19.74 -10.19 -6.94
N ASN A 298 -20.07 -9.71 -8.14
CA ASN A 298 -19.21 -8.87 -8.94
C ASN A 298 -19.16 -7.47 -8.35
N MET A 299 -18.21 -7.27 -7.43
CA MET A 299 -18.00 -6.00 -6.76
C MET A 299 -17.82 -4.81 -7.71
N VAL A 300 -17.28 -5.02 -8.92
CA VAL A 300 -17.13 -3.95 -9.91
C VAL A 300 -18.49 -3.48 -10.40
N VAL A 301 -19.39 -4.40 -10.74
CA VAL A 301 -20.75 -4.08 -11.21
C VAL A 301 -21.60 -3.49 -10.09
N VAL A 302 -21.56 -4.11 -8.90
CA VAL A 302 -22.31 -3.63 -7.72
C VAL A 302 -21.88 -2.21 -7.35
N ASN A 303 -20.57 -1.94 -7.26
CA ASN A 303 -20.07 -0.61 -6.93
C ASN A 303 -20.38 0.41 -8.02
N ALA A 304 -20.25 0.06 -9.31
CA ALA A 304 -20.61 0.94 -10.40
C ALA A 304 -22.09 1.37 -10.35
N ARG A 305 -22.99 0.42 -10.07
CA ARG A 305 -24.43 0.71 -9.87
C ARG A 305 -24.66 1.59 -8.65
N ASN A 306 -24.03 1.29 -7.53
CA ASN A 306 -24.18 2.09 -6.30
C ASN A 306 -23.69 3.53 -6.49
N VAL A 307 -22.55 3.72 -7.16
CA VAL A 307 -22.02 5.04 -7.52
C VAL A 307 -22.96 5.77 -8.49
N TYR A 308 -23.51 5.07 -9.49
CA TYR A 308 -24.49 5.64 -10.40
C TYR A 308 -25.75 6.14 -9.68
N ASN A 309 -26.32 5.32 -8.79
CA ASN A 309 -27.48 5.68 -7.99
C ASN A 309 -27.19 6.87 -7.06
N PHE A 310 -26.01 6.87 -6.43
CA PHE A 310 -25.53 7.98 -5.60
C PHE A 310 -25.43 9.30 -6.39
N LEU A 311 -24.78 9.29 -7.56
CA LEU A 311 -24.63 10.47 -8.42
C LEU A 311 -25.99 10.98 -8.92
N ASN A 312 -26.88 10.08 -9.32
CA ASN A 312 -28.24 10.45 -9.72
C ASN A 312 -29.03 11.07 -8.57
N GLY A 313 -28.88 10.54 -7.34
CA GLY A 313 -29.52 11.10 -6.14
C GLY A 313 -29.10 12.55 -5.86
N LEU A 314 -27.86 12.91 -6.19
CA LEU A 314 -27.31 14.26 -6.01
C LEU A 314 -27.56 15.20 -7.19
N GLN A 315 -28.09 14.70 -8.31
CA GLN A 315 -28.34 15.49 -9.51
C GLN A 315 -29.31 16.63 -9.22
N GLY A 316 -28.92 17.85 -9.57
CA GLY A 316 -29.72 19.06 -9.33
C GLY A 316 -29.67 19.60 -7.89
N TYR A 317 -29.08 18.86 -6.95
CA TYR A 317 -28.78 19.36 -5.61
C TYR A 317 -27.39 20.02 -5.56
N LEU A 318 -26.36 19.31 -6.06
CA LEU A 318 -25.00 19.85 -6.17
C LEU A 318 -24.77 20.49 -7.55
N LYS A 319 -23.89 21.50 -7.58
CA LYS A 319 -23.39 22.07 -8.84
C LYS A 319 -22.40 21.11 -9.50
N SER A 320 -22.28 21.16 -10.83
CA SER A 320 -21.37 20.28 -11.57
C SER A 320 -19.91 20.43 -11.15
N ASP A 321 -19.46 21.63 -10.78
CA ASP A 321 -18.09 21.89 -10.33
C ASP A 321 -17.81 21.41 -8.90
N GLN A 322 -18.84 20.96 -8.16
CA GLN A 322 -18.68 20.31 -6.85
C GLN A 322 -18.41 18.80 -6.97
N ILE A 323 -18.58 18.20 -8.15
CA ILE A 323 -18.47 16.75 -8.35
C ILE A 323 -17.32 16.47 -9.32
N GLN A 324 -16.31 15.74 -8.86
CA GLN A 324 -15.19 15.29 -9.67
C GLN A 324 -15.21 13.76 -9.79
N THR A 325 -15.30 13.26 -11.02
CA THR A 325 -15.36 11.83 -11.35
C THR A 325 -14.21 11.44 -12.30
N PRO A 326 -13.78 10.17 -12.35
CA PRO A 326 -12.74 9.72 -13.28
C PRO A 326 -13.20 9.66 -14.74
N GLY A 327 -14.51 9.73 -15.01
CA GLY A 327 -15.08 9.62 -16.35
C GLY A 327 -15.02 10.90 -17.19
N GLY A 328 -15.07 10.73 -18.52
CA GLY A 328 -15.10 11.82 -19.48
C GLY A 328 -13.92 11.77 -20.46
N ASN A 329 -13.38 12.94 -20.81
CA ASN A 329 -12.20 13.05 -21.66
C ASN A 329 -10.90 12.97 -20.83
N LEU A 330 -9.75 12.89 -21.51
CA LEU A 330 -8.43 12.84 -20.87
C LEU A 330 -8.18 14.02 -19.89
N TYR A 331 -8.73 15.20 -20.17
CA TYR A 331 -8.60 16.35 -19.27
C TYR A 331 -9.27 16.09 -17.92
N ASN A 332 -10.51 15.57 -17.93
CA ASN A 332 -11.22 15.22 -16.70
C ASN A 332 -10.48 14.14 -15.90
N GLU A 333 -9.90 13.15 -16.59
CA GLU A 333 -9.10 12.10 -15.95
C GLU A 333 -7.83 12.67 -15.29
N ILE A 334 -7.13 13.58 -15.98
CA ILE A 334 -5.95 14.28 -15.43
C ILE A 334 -6.33 15.09 -14.19
N GLU A 335 -7.40 15.87 -14.25
CA GLU A 335 -7.86 16.67 -13.11
C GLU A 335 -8.36 15.81 -11.96
N PHE A 336 -9.05 14.70 -12.24
CA PHE A 336 -9.44 13.71 -11.23
C PHE A 336 -8.21 13.08 -10.56
N ASN A 337 -7.21 12.68 -11.34
CA ASN A 337 -5.97 12.09 -10.81
C ASN A 337 -5.21 13.09 -9.94
N LYS A 338 -5.14 14.37 -10.35
CA LYS A 338 -4.56 15.47 -9.54
C LYS A 338 -5.37 15.72 -8.26
N ALA A 339 -6.69 15.72 -8.36
CA ALA A 339 -7.58 15.94 -7.21
C ALA A 339 -7.56 14.79 -6.21
N SER A 340 -7.31 13.55 -6.66
CA SER A 340 -7.25 12.36 -5.81
C SER A 340 -6.01 12.32 -4.91
N GLN A 341 -4.97 13.06 -5.30
CA GLN A 341 -3.71 13.11 -4.62
C GLN A 341 -3.78 13.63 -3.17
N VAL A 342 -2.86 13.16 -2.33
CA VAL A 342 -2.58 13.67 -0.98
C VAL A 342 -1.12 14.14 -0.86
N PHE A 343 -0.77 14.77 0.27
CA PHE A 343 0.58 15.30 0.48
C PHE A 343 1.65 14.20 0.48
N ASN A 344 1.38 13.07 1.12
CA ASN A 344 2.27 11.90 1.07
C ASN A 344 2.11 11.15 -0.26
N ARG A 345 3.02 11.41 -1.21
CA ARG A 345 2.98 10.80 -2.56
C ARG A 345 3.26 9.30 -2.58
N ARG A 346 3.66 8.70 -1.44
CA ARG A 346 3.72 7.24 -1.30
C ARG A 346 2.37 6.59 -1.59
N PHE A 347 1.27 7.32 -1.40
CA PHE A 347 -0.08 6.84 -1.62
C PHE A 347 -0.67 7.40 -2.90
N GLN A 348 -1.10 6.49 -3.78
CA GLN A 348 -1.77 6.78 -5.05
C GLN A 348 -3.19 6.20 -5.04
N LEU A 349 -3.99 6.67 -4.10
CA LEU A 349 -5.36 6.17 -3.85
C LEU A 349 -6.37 6.82 -4.81
N LYS A 350 -7.38 6.06 -5.25
CA LYS A 350 -8.35 6.49 -6.26
C LYS A 350 -9.80 6.36 -5.77
N PRO A 351 -10.40 7.43 -5.24
CA PRO A 351 -11.82 7.45 -4.86
C PRO A 351 -12.73 7.07 -6.04
N PHE A 352 -13.99 6.71 -5.77
CA PHE A 352 -14.99 6.65 -6.84
C PHE A 352 -15.34 8.05 -7.35
N VAL A 353 -15.58 8.97 -6.41
CA VAL A 353 -16.02 10.34 -6.65
C VAL A 353 -15.43 11.23 -5.56
N ILE A 354 -15.06 12.45 -5.93
CA ILE A 354 -14.68 13.52 -4.99
C ILE A 354 -15.79 14.57 -5.00
N ILE A 355 -16.32 14.90 -3.83
CA ILE A 355 -17.37 15.90 -3.64
C ILE A 355 -16.81 17.09 -2.86
N TYR A 356 -16.72 18.25 -3.50
CA TYR A 356 -16.33 19.51 -2.87
C TYR A 356 -17.52 20.14 -2.14
N CYS A 357 -17.61 19.88 -0.83
CA CYS A 357 -18.70 20.39 -0.01
C CYS A 357 -18.53 21.89 0.25
N GLU A 358 -19.59 22.69 0.08
CA GLU A 358 -19.56 24.14 0.30
C GLU A 358 -20.24 24.55 1.61
N CYS A 359 -21.05 23.66 2.20
CA CYS A 359 -21.72 23.93 3.48
C CYS A 359 -22.06 22.64 4.25
N THR A 360 -22.53 22.78 5.50
CA THR A 360 -22.96 21.64 6.34
C THR A 360 -24.07 20.79 5.70
N LYS A 361 -24.99 21.41 4.94
CA LYS A 361 -26.09 20.69 4.28
C LYS A 361 -25.58 19.77 3.17
N ASP A 362 -24.55 20.17 2.44
CA ASP A 362 -23.92 19.32 1.43
C ASP A 362 -23.34 18.07 2.09
N VAL A 363 -22.60 18.25 3.19
CA VAL A 363 -21.99 17.16 3.94
C VAL A 363 -23.05 16.19 4.46
N GLU A 364 -24.11 16.71 5.08
CA GLU A 364 -25.25 15.91 5.56
C GLU A 364 -25.88 15.11 4.40
N ARG A 365 -26.18 15.76 3.29
CA ARG A 365 -26.85 15.13 2.15
C ARG A 365 -25.97 14.06 1.49
N VAL A 366 -24.72 14.40 1.21
CA VAL A 366 -23.74 13.50 0.58
C VAL A 366 -23.48 12.29 1.48
N TYR A 367 -23.34 12.49 2.78
CA TYR A 367 -23.18 11.40 3.73
C TYR A 367 -24.37 10.45 3.72
N LYS A 368 -25.60 10.98 3.87
CA LYS A 368 -26.83 10.18 3.87
C LYS A 368 -27.00 9.38 2.58
N ASP A 369 -26.78 10.01 1.42
CA ASP A 369 -26.91 9.35 0.12
C ASP A 369 -25.81 8.29 -0.09
N ALA A 370 -24.58 8.53 0.36
CA ALA A 370 -23.50 7.53 0.28
C ALA A 370 -23.82 6.28 1.12
N ILE A 371 -24.28 6.47 2.36
CA ILE A 371 -24.67 5.35 3.24
C ILE A 371 -25.88 4.60 2.68
N ALA A 372 -26.89 5.31 2.16
CA ALA A 372 -28.07 4.69 1.55
C ALA A 372 -27.73 3.83 0.32
N ASN A 373 -26.59 4.08 -0.33
CA ASN A 373 -26.09 3.32 -1.47
C ASN A 373 -24.94 2.36 -1.11
N ASN A 374 -24.72 2.07 0.18
CA ASN A 374 -23.64 1.19 0.66
C ASN A 374 -22.24 1.60 0.20
N LEU A 375 -21.99 2.90 0.05
CA LEU A 375 -20.70 3.42 -0.38
C LEU A 375 -19.87 3.86 0.83
N PRO A 376 -18.63 3.37 0.98
CA PRO A 376 -17.74 3.81 2.04
C PRO A 376 -17.32 5.27 1.81
N ILE A 377 -17.08 6.00 2.90
CA ILE A 377 -16.73 7.42 2.85
C ILE A 377 -15.34 7.72 3.40
N ARG A 378 -14.78 8.83 2.95
CA ARG A 378 -13.59 9.48 3.50
C ARG A 378 -13.79 10.97 3.57
N VAL A 379 -13.13 11.63 4.51
CA VAL A 379 -13.22 13.08 4.70
C VAL A 379 -11.83 13.68 4.60
N ARG A 380 -11.67 14.69 3.74
CA ARG A 380 -10.41 15.38 3.53
C ARG A 380 -10.52 16.88 3.73
N SER A 381 -9.64 17.42 4.55
CA SER A 381 -9.33 18.85 4.61
C SER A 381 -8.05 19.16 3.84
N GLY A 382 -6.89 19.19 4.52
CA GLY A 382 -5.61 19.54 3.91
C GLY A 382 -4.89 18.40 3.17
N GLY A 383 -5.31 17.14 3.34
CA GLY A 383 -4.64 15.99 2.72
C GLY A 383 -3.27 15.62 3.31
N HIS A 384 -2.99 16.02 4.56
CA HIS A 384 -1.72 15.84 5.27
C HIS A 384 -1.66 14.62 6.20
N ASP A 385 -2.58 13.66 6.04
CA ASP A 385 -2.51 12.40 6.78
C ASP A 385 -1.31 11.57 6.30
N HIS A 386 -0.35 11.27 7.18
CA HIS A 386 0.87 10.55 6.82
C HIS A 386 0.66 9.11 6.37
N GLU A 387 -0.51 8.52 6.65
CA GLU A 387 -0.94 7.21 6.15
C GLU A 387 -2.10 7.32 5.13
N ALA A 388 -2.38 8.55 4.64
CA ALA A 388 -3.40 8.86 3.67
C ALA A 388 -4.82 8.39 4.03
N GLU A 389 -5.13 8.19 5.32
CA GLU A 389 -6.45 7.73 5.77
C GLU A 389 -7.57 8.76 5.59
N CYS A 390 -7.21 10.01 5.26
CA CYS A 390 -8.18 11.04 4.85
C CYS A 390 -8.69 10.85 3.40
N THR A 391 -8.19 9.86 2.67
CA THR A 391 -8.69 9.43 1.35
C THR A 391 -8.75 7.89 1.27
N GLY A 392 -9.08 7.33 0.12
CA GLY A 392 -9.21 5.90 -0.09
C GLY A 392 -9.39 5.54 -1.55
N THR A 393 -9.13 4.28 -1.90
CA THR A 393 -9.60 3.71 -3.16
C THR A 393 -11.03 3.21 -2.97
N ASP A 394 -11.88 3.38 -3.99
CA ASP A 394 -13.25 2.87 -3.98
C ASP A 394 -14.12 3.47 -2.85
N VAL A 395 -13.98 4.78 -2.62
CA VAL A 395 -14.74 5.55 -1.61
C VAL A 395 -15.38 6.80 -2.21
N ILE A 396 -16.42 7.32 -1.56
CA ILE A 396 -16.88 8.69 -1.75
C ILE A 396 -16.01 9.60 -0.88
N LEU A 397 -15.25 10.49 -1.51
CA LEU A 397 -14.40 11.44 -0.82
C LEU A 397 -15.14 12.77 -0.62
N LEU A 398 -15.50 13.08 0.63
CA LEU A 398 -16.00 14.38 1.02
C LEU A 398 -14.81 15.33 1.21
N ASP A 399 -14.61 16.22 0.26
CA ASP A 399 -13.56 17.23 0.30
C ASP A 399 -14.12 18.53 0.89
N MET A 400 -13.52 18.95 2.00
CA MET A 400 -13.98 20.06 2.82
C MET A 400 -13.38 21.40 2.41
N THR A 401 -12.49 21.44 1.40
CA THR A 401 -11.67 22.63 1.08
C THR A 401 -12.46 23.88 0.69
N ARG A 402 -13.73 23.74 0.30
CA ARG A 402 -14.63 24.87 0.02
C ARG A 402 -15.44 25.35 1.23
N ILE A 403 -15.37 24.67 2.38
CA ILE A 403 -15.82 25.20 3.68
C ILE A 403 -14.61 25.83 4.37
N ASN A 404 -14.25 27.04 3.96
CA ASN A 404 -12.98 27.69 4.31
C ASN A 404 -13.14 29.12 4.87
N HIS A 405 -14.31 29.46 5.44
CA HIS A 405 -14.56 30.76 6.06
C HIS A 405 -13.72 30.99 7.33
N VAL A 406 -13.47 32.25 7.65
CA VAL A 406 -12.84 32.70 8.89
C VAL A 406 -13.62 33.90 9.42
N ASP A 407 -14.29 33.74 10.55
CA ASP A 407 -15.05 34.80 11.21
C ASP A 407 -14.50 35.01 12.62
N VAL A 408 -13.73 36.07 12.83
CA VAL A 408 -13.23 36.45 14.16
C VAL A 408 -14.36 37.10 14.97
N SER A 409 -14.56 36.65 16.20
CA SER A 409 -15.52 37.24 17.13
C SER A 409 -15.23 38.73 17.40
N HIS A 410 -16.26 39.51 17.68
CA HIS A 410 -16.12 40.96 17.88
C HIS A 410 -15.25 41.31 19.11
N ASP A 411 -15.34 40.51 20.16
CA ASP A 411 -14.52 40.62 21.38
C ASP A 411 -13.12 40.02 21.22
N LYS A 412 -12.85 39.35 20.10
CA LYS A 412 -11.58 38.70 19.78
C LYS A 412 -11.20 37.59 20.77
N GLU A 413 -12.18 36.89 21.32
CA GLU A 413 -11.94 35.73 22.17
C GLU A 413 -11.81 34.42 21.39
N TYR A 414 -12.50 34.31 20.25
CA TYR A 414 -12.45 33.14 19.38
C TYR A 414 -12.65 33.47 17.89
N ALA A 415 -12.40 32.49 17.03
CA ALA A 415 -12.74 32.53 15.61
C ALA A 415 -13.55 31.29 15.22
N ARG A 416 -14.60 31.51 14.41
CA ARG A 416 -15.31 30.45 13.69
C ARG A 416 -14.60 30.17 12.38
N ILE A 417 -14.20 28.92 12.18
CA ILE A 417 -13.32 28.53 11.09
C ILE A 417 -13.89 27.33 10.35
N GLY A 418 -13.98 27.43 9.03
CA GLY A 418 -14.33 26.32 8.16
C GLY A 418 -13.23 25.24 8.15
N PRO A 419 -13.57 23.94 8.19
CA PRO A 419 -12.61 22.85 8.36
C PRO A 419 -11.67 22.66 7.15
N GLY A 420 -11.99 23.24 6.01
CA GLY A 420 -11.23 23.15 4.77
C GLY A 420 -10.04 24.10 4.67
N ILE A 421 -10.01 25.16 5.49
CA ILE A 421 -8.99 26.19 5.35
C ILE A 421 -7.60 25.67 5.73
N ARG A 422 -6.59 26.10 4.98
CA ARG A 422 -5.18 25.77 5.18
C ARG A 422 -4.46 26.95 5.84
N PHE A 423 -3.36 26.68 6.53
CA PHE A 423 -2.66 27.73 7.28
C PHE A 423 -2.17 28.90 6.43
N ARG A 424 -1.79 28.68 5.17
CA ARG A 424 -1.39 29.74 4.23
C ARG A 424 -2.48 30.80 4.02
N ASP A 425 -3.74 30.39 4.11
CA ASP A 425 -4.90 31.25 3.89
C ASP A 425 -5.47 31.74 5.24
N LEU A 426 -5.37 30.93 6.29
CA LEU A 426 -5.90 31.22 7.62
C LEU A 426 -5.05 32.23 8.41
N THR A 427 -3.73 32.02 8.49
CA THR A 427 -2.88 32.84 9.38
C THR A 427 -2.80 34.31 8.95
N PRO A 428 -2.78 34.68 7.65
CA PRO A 428 -2.84 36.09 7.26
C PRO A 428 -4.14 36.77 7.68
N GLN A 429 -5.29 36.11 7.48
CA GLN A 429 -6.61 36.65 7.86
C GLN A 429 -6.72 36.90 9.37
N LEU A 430 -6.22 35.97 10.20
CA LEU A 430 -6.18 36.18 11.65
C LEU A 430 -5.23 37.33 12.03
N ALA A 431 -4.08 37.41 11.36
CA ALA A 431 -3.09 38.45 11.62
C ALA A 431 -3.59 39.87 11.27
N GLU A 432 -4.40 40.00 10.22
CA GLU A 432 -5.08 41.26 9.86
C GLU A 432 -6.01 41.73 11.00
N GLU A 433 -6.65 40.79 11.70
CA GLU A 433 -7.43 41.06 12.91
C GLU A 433 -6.59 41.23 14.18
N GLY A 434 -5.26 41.13 14.08
CA GLY A 434 -4.33 41.30 15.20
C GLY A 434 -4.34 40.14 16.19
N VAL A 435 -4.89 38.98 15.80
CA VAL A 435 -5.00 37.77 16.62
C VAL A 435 -4.36 36.57 15.94
N MET A 436 -4.20 35.47 16.67
CA MET A 436 -3.67 34.22 16.13
C MET A 436 -4.21 33.02 16.90
N ILE A 437 -4.04 31.83 16.34
CA ILE A 437 -4.27 30.53 17.00
C ILE A 437 -2.96 29.74 17.05
N PRO A 438 -2.81 28.74 17.94
CA PRO A 438 -1.70 27.81 17.79
C PRO A 438 -1.83 27.10 16.44
N HIS A 439 -0.81 27.13 15.58
CA HIS A 439 -0.86 26.55 14.24
C HIS A 439 0.43 25.79 13.94
N GLY A 440 0.44 24.98 12.87
CA GLY A 440 1.63 24.29 12.38
C GLY A 440 2.52 25.19 11.51
N THR A 441 3.69 24.71 11.10
CA THR A 441 4.61 25.47 10.23
C THR A 441 4.35 25.24 8.74
N CYS A 442 3.84 24.06 8.35
CA CYS A 442 3.58 23.71 6.96
C CYS A 442 2.33 24.45 6.45
N ALA A 443 2.51 25.30 5.44
CA ALA A 443 1.50 26.24 4.96
C ALA A 443 0.23 25.54 4.41
N THR A 444 0.35 24.31 3.91
CA THR A 444 -0.76 23.59 3.26
C THR A 444 -1.51 22.62 4.16
N VAL A 445 -1.11 22.50 5.44
CA VAL A 445 -1.86 21.73 6.44
C VAL A 445 -3.23 22.39 6.65
N GLY A 446 -4.28 21.57 6.64
CA GLY A 446 -5.65 21.99 6.93
C GLY A 446 -5.90 22.00 8.44
N VAL A 447 -6.59 23.03 8.92
CA VAL A 447 -6.76 23.27 10.37
C VAL A 447 -7.48 22.13 11.09
N ALA A 448 -8.53 21.54 10.49
CA ALA A 448 -9.39 20.58 11.18
C ALA A 448 -8.64 19.31 11.64
N GLY A 449 -8.00 18.61 10.70
CA GLY A 449 -7.22 17.40 11.03
C GLY A 449 -6.06 17.69 11.98
N PHE A 450 -5.45 18.88 11.87
CA PHE A 450 -4.41 19.35 12.79
C PHE A 450 -4.95 19.51 14.21
N THR A 451 -6.09 20.21 14.39
CA THR A 451 -6.77 20.38 15.68
C THR A 451 -7.12 19.03 16.29
N PHE A 452 -7.76 18.13 15.54
CA PHE A 452 -8.29 16.89 16.13
C PHE A 452 -7.22 15.87 16.51
N GLY A 453 -6.00 16.00 15.98
CA GLY A 453 -4.84 15.19 16.36
C GLY A 453 -3.99 15.79 17.48
N GLY A 454 -4.35 16.97 18.00
CA GLY A 454 -3.57 17.74 18.97
C GLY A 454 -3.17 19.08 18.37
N GLY A 455 -2.32 19.05 17.36
CA GLY A 455 -1.91 20.26 16.64
C GLY A 455 -0.71 20.96 17.27
N TRP A 456 0.46 20.37 17.08
CA TRP A 456 1.75 20.89 17.54
C TRP A 456 2.35 21.89 16.53
N GLY A 457 2.94 22.97 17.05
CA GLY A 457 3.68 23.95 16.26
C GLY A 457 4.33 25.06 17.08
N PRO A 458 4.67 26.20 16.44
CA PRO A 458 5.47 27.27 17.06
C PRO A 458 4.91 27.77 18.39
N TRP A 459 3.59 27.89 18.52
CA TRP A 459 2.95 28.48 19.68
C TRP A 459 2.72 27.50 20.85
N THR A 460 3.11 26.22 20.71
CA THR A 460 2.76 25.16 21.66
C THR A 460 3.22 25.47 23.09
N ARG A 461 4.46 25.96 23.26
CA ARG A 461 5.01 26.22 24.61
C ARG A 461 4.23 27.31 25.35
N LYS A 462 3.70 28.29 24.61
CA LYS A 462 3.08 29.50 25.15
C LYS A 462 1.55 29.43 25.22
N HIS A 463 0.93 28.72 24.28
CA HIS A 463 -0.53 28.68 24.13
C HIS A 463 -1.10 27.25 24.04
N GLY A 464 -0.27 26.23 24.25
CA GLY A 464 -0.68 24.83 24.19
C GLY A 464 -0.84 24.30 22.77
N MET A 465 -1.17 23.02 22.67
CA MET A 465 -1.59 22.41 21.41
C MET A 465 -2.86 23.11 20.88
N ASN A 466 -3.05 23.14 19.56
CA ASN A 466 -4.21 23.80 18.97
C ASN A 466 -5.55 23.23 19.48
N CYS A 467 -5.60 21.93 19.76
CA CYS A 467 -6.76 21.25 20.33
C CYS A 467 -7.21 21.84 21.66
N GLU A 468 -6.31 22.43 22.46
CA GLU A 468 -6.65 23.00 23.76
C GLU A 468 -7.56 24.23 23.61
N GLY A 469 -7.41 24.95 22.50
CA GLY A 469 -8.21 26.13 22.14
C GLY A 469 -9.58 25.82 21.54
N LEU A 470 -9.91 24.55 21.26
CA LEU A 470 -11.22 24.19 20.70
C LEU A 470 -12.31 24.30 21.76
N ILE A 471 -13.22 25.25 21.55
CA ILE A 471 -14.33 25.57 22.47
C ILE A 471 -15.71 25.23 21.90
N GLY A 472 -15.78 24.90 20.61
CA GLY A 472 -17.02 24.50 19.96
C GLY A 472 -16.79 23.91 18.58
N ALA A 473 -17.79 23.21 18.07
CA ALA A 473 -17.75 22.62 16.73
C ALA A 473 -19.16 22.33 16.22
N THR A 474 -19.35 22.32 14.89
CA THR A 474 -20.56 21.77 14.26
C THR A 474 -20.21 20.44 13.59
N ILE A 475 -20.92 19.37 13.92
CA ILE A 475 -20.60 17.99 13.48
C ILE A 475 -21.84 17.29 12.90
N VAL A 476 -21.64 16.54 11.82
CA VAL A 476 -22.63 15.59 11.27
C VAL A 476 -22.34 14.20 11.84
N LEU A 477 -23.32 13.62 12.54
CA LEU A 477 -23.23 12.29 13.17
C LEU A 477 -23.60 11.16 12.19
N GLY A 478 -23.51 9.91 12.65
CA GLY A 478 -23.65 8.69 11.83
C GLY A 478 -25.07 8.40 11.36
N ASN A 479 -26.06 9.01 12.01
CA ASN A 479 -27.45 9.05 11.53
C ASN A 479 -27.70 10.26 10.61
N GLY A 480 -26.67 11.08 10.37
CA GLY A 480 -26.72 12.30 9.59
C GLY A 480 -27.29 13.51 10.33
N ASP A 481 -27.50 13.46 11.64
CA ASP A 481 -27.94 14.63 12.42
C ASP A 481 -26.81 15.66 12.52
N VAL A 482 -27.17 16.94 12.39
CA VAL A 482 -26.26 18.07 12.63
C VAL A 482 -26.33 18.48 14.11
N VAL A 483 -25.18 18.46 14.78
CA VAL A 483 -25.06 18.81 16.20
C VAL A 483 -24.08 19.96 16.37
N GLN A 484 -24.47 20.97 17.15
CA GLN A 484 -23.57 22.02 17.62
C GLN A 484 -23.06 21.68 19.02
N LEU A 485 -21.75 21.73 19.19
CA LEU A 485 -21.03 21.50 20.44
C LEU A 485 -20.50 22.83 20.96
N LYS A 486 -20.62 23.04 22.27
CA LYS A 486 -20.10 24.23 22.96
C LYS A 486 -19.51 23.82 24.31
N SER A 487 -18.45 24.50 24.74
CA SER A 487 -17.79 24.26 26.02
C SER A 487 -18.63 24.69 27.24
N ASP A 488 -19.46 25.71 27.07
CA ASP A 488 -20.35 26.26 28.11
C ASP A 488 -21.67 25.48 28.27
N GLY A 489 -22.16 24.83 27.21
CA GLY A 489 -23.42 24.09 27.21
C GLY A 489 -23.36 22.73 27.91
N SER A 490 -24.41 22.33 28.64
CA SER A 490 -24.43 21.07 29.42
C SER A 490 -24.47 19.79 28.57
N ASN A 491 -24.89 19.87 27.31
CA ASN A 491 -25.12 18.69 26.48
C ASN A 491 -23.89 18.34 25.63
N LYS A 492 -23.43 17.08 25.70
CA LYS A 492 -22.38 16.49 24.86
C LYS A 492 -20.97 17.11 25.02
N LYS A 493 -20.61 17.60 26.22
CA LYS A 493 -19.25 18.06 26.53
C LYS A 493 -18.18 16.99 26.28
N ASP A 494 -18.49 15.72 26.58
CA ASP A 494 -17.58 14.58 26.33
C ASP A 494 -17.23 14.45 24.84
N LEU A 495 -18.18 14.72 23.93
CA LEU A 495 -17.92 14.66 22.49
C LEU A 495 -16.98 15.79 22.05
N LEU A 496 -17.16 17.01 22.59
CA LEU A 496 -16.21 18.09 22.35
C LEU A 496 -14.82 17.75 22.89
N TRP A 497 -14.74 17.19 24.11
CA TRP A 497 -13.50 16.70 24.70
C TRP A 497 -12.78 15.69 23.80
N ALA A 498 -13.52 14.76 23.19
CA ALA A 498 -12.95 13.76 22.30
C ALA A 498 -12.42 14.36 20.98
N LEU A 499 -13.02 15.44 20.48
CA LEU A 499 -12.47 16.19 19.35
C LEU A 499 -11.17 16.92 19.70
N LYS A 500 -10.88 17.16 20.99
CA LYS A 500 -9.64 17.80 21.46
C LYS A 500 -8.48 16.80 21.54
N GLY A 501 -8.05 16.29 20.39
CA GLY A 501 -6.88 15.39 20.28
C GLY A 501 -7.20 13.89 20.15
N GLY A 502 -8.48 13.50 20.19
CA GLY A 502 -8.93 12.10 20.08
C GLY A 502 -9.29 11.65 18.65
N GLY A 503 -9.07 12.49 17.64
CA GLY A 503 -9.36 12.22 16.24
C GLY A 503 -10.81 12.51 15.82
N GLY A 504 -11.01 13.40 14.85
CA GLY A 504 -12.34 13.92 14.49
C GLY A 504 -13.23 12.90 13.78
N MET A 505 -12.70 12.24 12.74
CA MET A 505 -13.46 11.32 11.90
C MET A 505 -14.03 10.14 12.70
N SER A 506 -13.48 9.78 13.87
CA SER A 506 -14.00 8.71 14.73
C SER A 506 -15.44 8.95 15.22
N TYR A 507 -15.90 10.21 15.26
CA TYR A 507 -17.17 10.60 15.89
C TYR A 507 -18.18 11.23 14.92
N GLY A 508 -17.73 11.67 13.75
CA GLY A 508 -18.55 12.36 12.76
C GLY A 508 -17.75 13.27 11.83
N ILE A 509 -18.46 14.03 11.00
CA ILE A 509 -17.88 14.95 10.02
C ILE A 509 -18.02 16.38 10.52
N VAL A 510 -16.92 16.99 10.96
CA VAL A 510 -16.92 18.37 11.47
C VAL A 510 -16.98 19.36 10.30
N THR A 511 -17.91 20.31 10.38
CA THR A 511 -18.20 21.33 9.35
C THR A 511 -17.92 22.76 9.80
N GLU A 512 -17.64 22.99 11.09
CA GLU A 512 -17.14 24.26 11.63
C GLU A 512 -16.36 24.00 12.93
N LEU A 513 -15.28 24.76 13.16
CA LEU A 513 -14.53 24.81 14.41
C LEU A 513 -14.68 26.19 15.06
N GLN A 514 -14.76 26.23 16.39
CA GLN A 514 -14.64 27.45 17.18
C GLN A 514 -13.35 27.35 18.02
N LEU A 515 -12.34 28.12 17.63
CA LEU A 515 -11.02 28.11 18.26
C LEU A 515 -10.78 29.41 19.00
N LYS A 516 -10.32 29.34 20.26
CA LYS A 516 -9.82 30.51 21.00
C LYS A 516 -8.69 31.15 20.21
N VAL A 517 -8.69 32.48 20.18
CA VAL A 517 -7.60 33.27 19.60
C VAL A 517 -6.86 34.01 20.69
N PHE A 518 -5.61 34.38 20.44
CA PHE A 518 -4.80 35.22 21.33
C PHE A 518 -4.24 36.42 20.56
N PRO A 519 -3.95 37.54 21.24
CA PRO A 519 -3.40 38.72 20.59
C PRO A 519 -1.99 38.44 20.06
N LEU A 520 -1.72 38.90 18.83
CA LEU A 520 -0.38 38.79 18.25
C LEU A 520 0.63 39.64 19.05
N PRO A 521 1.87 39.15 19.24
CA PRO A 521 2.92 39.94 19.85
C PRO A 521 3.33 41.12 18.94
N LYS A 522 3.91 42.16 19.52
CA LYS A 522 4.40 43.33 18.76
C LYS A 522 5.53 42.99 17.80
N LYS A 523 6.42 42.07 18.20
CA LYS A 523 7.58 41.63 17.41
C LYS A 523 7.75 40.13 17.58
N LEU A 524 7.83 39.43 16.46
CA LEU A 524 8.14 38.02 16.34
C LEU A 524 9.31 37.88 15.36
N ILE A 525 10.26 37.02 15.68
CA ILE A 525 11.40 36.69 14.81
C ILE A 525 11.44 35.18 14.66
N LYS A 526 11.47 34.68 13.43
CA LYS A 526 11.81 33.28 13.14
C LYS A 526 13.29 33.20 12.83
N TYR A 527 13.97 32.25 13.46
CA TYR A 527 15.41 32.06 13.31
C TYR A 527 15.82 30.58 13.21
N GLU A 528 17.03 30.37 12.71
CA GLU A 528 17.71 29.08 12.57
C GLU A 528 19.06 29.17 13.28
N LEU A 529 19.41 28.14 14.05
CA LEU A 529 20.77 27.89 14.51
C LEU A 529 21.27 26.61 13.84
N GLU A 530 22.44 26.65 13.22
CA GLU A 530 23.04 25.48 12.58
C GLU A 530 24.35 25.08 13.29
N TRP A 531 24.49 23.77 13.52
CA TRP A 531 25.72 23.12 13.99
C TRP A 531 26.15 22.08 12.98
N ASN A 532 27.47 21.92 12.84
CA ASN A 532 28.09 20.90 11.99
C ASN A 532 27.50 20.94 10.55
N PRO A 533 27.61 22.08 9.85
CA PRO A 533 27.02 22.24 8.51
C PRO A 533 27.60 21.22 7.53
N TYR A 534 26.77 20.82 6.56
CA TYR A 534 27.25 19.99 5.45
C TYR A 534 28.22 20.76 4.56
N ASP A 535 29.16 20.03 3.98
CA ASP A 535 30.09 20.56 3.01
C ASP A 535 29.34 21.04 1.76
N LYS A 536 29.68 22.25 1.28
CA LYS A 536 29.01 22.87 0.14
C LYS A 536 29.26 22.14 -1.18
N THR A 537 30.38 21.41 -1.27
CA THR A 537 30.79 20.64 -2.46
C THR A 537 30.40 19.17 -2.36
N ASN A 538 30.24 18.64 -1.14
CA ASN A 538 29.71 17.30 -0.89
C ASN A 538 28.62 17.32 0.19
N PRO A 539 27.33 17.43 -0.18
CA PRO A 539 26.23 17.53 0.77
C PRO A 539 25.97 16.23 1.56
N SER A 540 26.70 15.15 1.26
CA SER A 540 26.65 13.91 2.03
C SER A 540 27.71 13.83 3.13
N LYS A 541 28.62 14.82 3.22
CA LYS A 541 29.66 14.89 4.26
C LYS A 541 29.53 16.18 5.06
N ILE A 542 29.65 16.08 6.39
CA ILE A 542 29.82 17.26 7.26
C ILE A 542 31.21 17.82 7.02
N THR A 543 31.36 19.15 6.98
CA THR A 543 32.70 19.75 6.95
C THR A 543 33.42 19.40 8.26
N ILE A 544 34.39 18.49 8.21
CA ILE A 544 35.17 18.10 9.39
C ILE A 544 36.20 19.19 9.67
N ASN A 545 36.02 19.94 10.76
CA ASN A 545 37.04 20.82 11.31
C ASN A 545 37.05 20.72 12.86
N SER A 546 38.04 21.36 13.50
CA SER A 546 38.22 21.34 14.96
C SER A 546 37.11 22.02 15.76
N GLU A 547 36.12 22.65 15.11
CA GLU A 547 35.05 23.40 15.76
C GLU A 547 33.73 22.62 15.84
N ASN A 548 33.65 21.44 15.21
CA ASN A 548 32.46 20.61 15.23
C ASN A 548 32.08 20.21 16.66
N LYS A 549 30.78 20.27 16.95
CA LYS A 549 30.21 20.02 18.27
C LYS A 549 29.63 18.60 18.35
N LEU A 550 29.84 17.94 19.49
CA LEU A 550 29.27 16.62 19.75
C LEU A 550 27.74 16.70 19.79
N THR A 551 27.09 15.75 19.11
CA THR A 551 25.62 15.74 18.97
C THR A 551 24.92 15.71 20.34
N LYS A 552 25.49 14.96 21.31
CA LYS A 552 24.95 14.88 22.67
C LYS A 552 24.94 16.23 23.40
N ASN A 553 25.95 17.08 23.18
CA ASN A 553 26.05 18.39 23.82
C ASN A 553 25.01 19.35 23.25
N ILE A 554 24.75 19.28 21.94
CA ILE A 554 23.70 20.07 21.27
C ILE A 554 22.32 19.65 21.77
N ILE A 555 22.02 18.35 21.79
CA ILE A 555 20.73 17.83 22.28
C ILE A 555 20.54 18.19 23.76
N GLY A 556 21.58 18.03 24.57
CA GLY A 556 21.60 18.39 26.00
C GLY A 556 21.31 19.87 26.23
N ALA A 557 22.01 20.76 25.53
CA ALA A 557 21.79 22.20 25.64
C ALA A 557 20.38 22.60 25.18
N TRP A 558 19.92 22.06 24.05
CA TRP A 558 18.57 22.35 23.55
C TRP A 558 17.48 21.89 24.51
N GLN A 559 17.59 20.69 25.09
CA GLN A 559 16.58 20.22 26.06
C GLN A 559 16.57 21.07 27.33
N ASP A 560 17.75 21.44 27.84
CA ASP A 560 17.86 22.21 29.09
C ASP A 560 17.27 23.62 28.90
N VAL A 561 17.44 24.21 27.71
CA VAL A 561 16.81 25.48 27.29
C VAL A 561 15.28 25.41 27.29
N ILE A 562 14.68 24.39 26.68
CA ILE A 562 13.21 24.33 26.57
C ILE A 562 12.53 23.94 27.89
N ILE A 563 13.20 23.12 28.71
CA ILE A 563 12.78 22.77 30.07
C ILE A 563 13.00 23.94 31.03
N ASN A 564 13.84 24.93 30.65
CA ASN A 564 14.29 26.01 31.52
C ASN A 564 14.84 25.49 32.85
N LYS A 565 15.75 24.52 32.74
CA LYS A 565 16.30 23.79 33.90
C LYS A 565 16.87 24.78 34.93
N ASN A 566 16.48 24.57 36.20
CA ASN A 566 16.85 25.40 37.34
C ASN A 566 16.51 26.91 37.21
N ASN A 567 15.64 27.29 36.26
CA ASN A 567 15.40 28.70 35.88
C ASN A 567 16.66 29.45 35.41
N GLU A 568 17.67 28.73 34.92
CA GLU A 568 18.96 29.30 34.50
C GLU A 568 18.92 29.94 33.10
N TYR A 569 17.90 29.64 32.29
CA TYR A 569 17.82 30.10 30.88
C TYR A 569 17.03 31.41 30.73
N SER A 570 17.30 32.36 31.62
CA SER A 570 16.78 33.73 31.59
C SER A 570 17.87 34.70 32.05
N GLY A 571 18.33 35.57 31.14
CA GLY A 571 19.37 36.55 31.41
C GLY A 571 18.87 37.89 31.95
N SER A 572 19.77 38.87 32.02
CA SER A 572 19.46 40.28 32.24
C SER A 572 18.68 40.87 31.06
N ASP A 573 19.03 40.44 29.84
CA ASP A 573 18.57 41.06 28.59
C ASP A 573 17.51 40.22 27.84
N PHE A 574 17.17 39.04 28.37
CA PHE A 574 16.11 38.19 27.83
C PHE A 574 15.45 37.31 28.91
N LYS A 575 14.27 36.78 28.60
CA LYS A 575 13.53 35.80 29.39
C LYS A 575 13.20 34.56 28.56
N ASN A 576 13.15 33.38 29.19
CA ASN A 576 12.88 32.12 28.48
C ASN A 576 11.50 32.09 27.79
N ASP A 577 10.50 32.78 28.35
CA ASP A 577 9.13 32.89 27.83
C ASP A 577 9.02 33.69 26.50
N GLN A 578 10.12 34.34 26.10
CA GLN A 578 10.27 34.94 24.78
C GLN A 578 10.52 33.87 23.69
N LEU A 579 11.04 32.70 24.05
CA LEU A 579 11.09 31.56 23.14
C LEU A 579 9.68 30.97 22.99
N ILE A 580 8.93 31.44 22.00
CA ILE A 580 7.54 30.99 21.76
C ILE A 580 7.48 29.49 21.46
N GLY A 581 8.45 28.99 20.68
CA GLY A 581 8.59 27.57 20.41
C GLY A 581 9.80 27.26 19.54
N THR A 582 10.18 26.00 19.53
CA THR A 582 11.36 25.52 18.82
C THR A 582 11.26 24.04 18.48
N ASN A 583 12.01 23.63 17.46
CA ASN A 583 12.35 22.25 17.22
C ASN A 583 13.83 22.10 16.86
N LEU A 584 14.41 20.94 17.15
CA LEU A 584 15.77 20.57 16.77
C LEU A 584 15.72 19.41 15.77
N LYS A 585 16.19 19.67 14.54
CA LYS A 585 16.42 18.62 13.55
C LYS A 585 17.81 18.04 13.73
N VAL A 586 17.92 16.71 13.77
CA VAL A 586 19.21 16.00 13.77
C VAL A 586 19.21 15.03 12.61
N SER A 587 20.15 15.20 11.68
CA SER A 587 20.24 14.36 10.49
C SER A 587 20.75 12.96 10.82
N GLY A 588 20.24 11.92 10.17
CA GLY A 588 20.78 10.57 10.22
C GLY A 588 22.09 10.46 9.42
N LYS A 589 22.93 9.48 9.78
CA LYS A 589 24.26 9.28 9.21
C LYS A 589 24.50 7.82 8.80
N HIS A 590 25.23 7.62 7.71
CA HIS A 590 25.76 6.31 7.33
C HIS A 590 26.78 5.80 8.35
N LEU A 591 26.75 4.50 8.65
CA LEU A 591 27.76 3.82 9.44
C LEU A 591 28.87 3.30 8.50
N GLU A 592 30.08 3.89 8.57
CA GLU A 592 31.17 3.67 7.60
C GLU A 592 31.87 2.29 7.69
N ASP A 593 32.01 1.68 8.87
CA ASP A 593 32.65 0.37 9.09
C ASP A 593 32.04 -0.36 10.31
N GLU A 594 32.12 -1.71 10.39
CA GLU A 594 31.62 -2.57 11.49
C GLU A 594 32.30 -2.34 12.87
N VAL A 595 33.17 -1.33 13.00
CA VAL A 595 33.73 -0.92 14.29
C VAL A 595 32.61 -0.38 15.18
N THR A 596 32.70 -0.65 16.49
CA THR A 596 31.72 -0.22 17.49
C THR A 596 31.48 1.28 17.39
N PHE A 597 30.34 1.66 16.82
CA PHE A 597 29.86 3.03 16.80
C PHE A 597 29.83 3.60 18.23
N ASN A 598 30.54 4.72 18.45
CA ASN A 598 30.54 5.40 19.74
C ASN A 598 29.59 6.60 19.70
N SER A 599 28.43 6.47 20.35
CA SER A 599 27.45 7.55 20.46
C SER A 599 27.98 8.79 21.18
N GLU A 600 28.98 8.63 22.06
CA GLU A 600 29.54 9.73 22.86
C GLU A 600 30.37 10.71 22.02
N GLU A 601 30.89 10.25 20.89
CA GLU A 601 31.77 11.02 19.99
C GLU A 601 31.07 11.39 18.68
N ALA A 602 29.78 11.06 18.54
CA ALA A 602 29.05 11.21 17.29
C ALA A 602 28.79 12.69 16.94
N ILE A 603 29.01 13.04 15.67
CA ILE A 603 28.80 14.37 15.11
C ILE A 603 27.79 14.26 13.96
N HIS A 604 26.64 14.93 14.14
CA HIS A 604 25.57 15.05 13.15
C HIS A 604 25.32 16.52 12.83
N ASN A 605 24.84 16.78 11.62
CA ASN A 605 24.27 18.09 11.28
C ASN A 605 23.01 18.30 12.12
N CYS A 606 22.97 19.42 12.83
CA CYS A 606 21.85 19.78 13.69
C CYS A 606 21.37 21.18 13.31
N ILE A 607 20.05 21.35 13.20
CA ILE A 607 19.42 22.64 12.90
C ILE A 607 18.30 22.88 13.89
N MET A 608 18.42 23.93 14.69
CA MET A 608 17.33 24.39 15.56
C MET A 608 16.55 25.47 14.83
N TYR A 609 15.24 25.27 14.70
CA TYR A 609 14.32 26.31 14.26
C TYR A 609 13.65 26.91 15.50
N GLY A 610 13.56 28.24 15.58
CA GLY A 610 13.00 28.93 16.72
C GLY A 610 12.13 30.12 16.36
N TYR A 611 11.20 30.44 17.26
CA TYR A 611 10.30 31.58 17.18
C TYR A 611 10.47 32.42 18.44
N TRP A 612 10.86 33.67 18.26
CA TRP A 612 11.27 34.57 19.34
C TRP A 612 10.38 35.81 19.43
N GLN A 613 9.78 36.02 20.60
CA GLN A 613 9.03 37.22 20.94
C GLN A 613 9.96 38.28 21.50
N GLY A 614 10.50 39.15 20.66
CA GLY A 614 11.42 40.17 21.15
C GLY A 614 12.12 40.94 20.04
N THR A 615 13.24 41.55 20.39
CA THR A 615 14.11 42.23 19.44
C THR A 615 15.27 41.32 19.03
N GLU A 616 15.98 41.70 17.97
CA GLU A 616 17.17 40.98 17.52
C GLU A 616 18.25 40.97 18.61
N GLU A 617 18.38 42.05 19.37
CA GLU A 617 19.35 42.17 20.47
C GLU A 617 19.06 41.14 21.58
N SER A 618 17.79 41.02 22.00
CA SER A 618 17.40 40.02 23.01
C SER A 618 17.58 38.57 22.51
N LEU A 619 17.39 38.34 21.21
CA LEU A 619 17.63 37.03 20.60
C LEU A 619 19.13 36.69 20.57
N LEU A 620 19.98 37.65 20.21
CA LEU A 620 21.44 37.47 20.22
C LEU A 620 21.95 37.17 21.63
N ALA A 621 21.44 37.90 22.64
CA ALA A 621 21.75 37.63 24.04
C ALA A 621 21.34 36.21 24.45
N PHE A 622 20.11 35.79 24.09
CA PHE A 622 19.65 34.42 24.33
C PHE A 622 20.57 33.38 23.71
N VAL A 623 20.96 33.53 22.43
CA VAL A 623 21.82 32.56 21.75
C VAL A 623 23.20 32.49 22.42
N ASN A 624 23.79 33.65 22.75
CA ASN A 624 25.11 33.71 23.37
C ASN A 624 25.15 33.13 24.77
N ASP A 625 24.14 33.40 25.59
CA ASP A 625 24.14 32.99 27.00
C ASP A 625 23.69 31.53 27.15
N CYS A 626 22.79 31.06 26.29
CA CYS A 626 22.21 29.72 26.40
C CYS A 626 23.01 28.64 25.66
N PHE A 627 23.78 29.00 24.63
CA PHE A 627 24.55 28.05 23.82
C PHE A 627 26.03 28.44 23.79
N THR A 628 26.77 27.99 24.81
CA THR A 628 28.20 28.31 25.01
C THR A 628 29.10 27.08 24.86
N GLY A 629 30.40 27.32 24.68
CA GLY A 629 31.44 26.28 24.68
C GLY A 629 31.17 25.16 23.68
N ASP A 630 30.89 23.95 24.18
CA ASP A 630 30.67 22.75 23.38
C ASP A 630 29.26 22.65 22.75
N SER A 631 28.40 23.64 23.01
CA SER A 631 27.06 23.75 22.42
C SER A 631 26.89 25.00 21.55
N GLN A 632 27.93 25.80 21.35
CA GLN A 632 27.85 27.03 20.56
C GLN A 632 27.56 26.72 19.07
N PRO A 633 26.51 27.33 18.48
CA PRO A 633 26.19 27.16 17.06
C PRO A 633 27.25 27.76 16.15
N TYR A 634 27.31 27.29 14.92
CA TYR A 634 28.20 27.82 13.88
C TYR A 634 27.60 29.08 13.22
N GLU A 635 26.30 29.04 12.94
CA GLU A 635 25.57 30.11 12.26
C GLU A 635 24.22 30.36 12.97
N LEU A 636 23.89 31.65 13.13
CA LEU A 636 22.53 32.11 13.42
C LEU A 636 21.98 32.81 12.17
N ARG A 637 20.81 32.40 11.71
CA ARG A 637 20.09 33.02 10.60
C ARG A 637 18.74 33.52 11.06
N LEU A 638 18.43 34.79 10.79
CA LEU A 638 17.08 35.31 10.89
C LEU A 638 16.40 35.13 9.54
N ILE A 639 15.26 34.45 9.53
CA ILE A 639 14.57 33.98 8.31
C ILE A 639 13.30 34.78 8.06
N GLY A 640 12.71 35.30 9.14
CA GLY A 640 11.41 35.92 9.07
C GLY A 640 11.09 36.82 10.24
N LYS A 641 10.18 37.76 10.00
CA LYS A 641 9.64 38.67 11.00
C LYS A 641 8.12 38.59 10.99
N GLY A 642 7.52 38.80 12.16
CA GLY A 642 6.08 38.82 12.32
C GLY A 642 5.67 39.67 13.51
N GLY A 643 4.38 39.61 13.81
CA GLY A 643 3.75 40.35 14.89
C GLY A 643 2.72 41.34 14.37
N GLN A 644 2.23 42.19 15.26
CA GLN A 644 1.21 43.18 14.93
C GLN A 644 1.67 44.10 13.78
N ARG A 645 0.76 44.34 12.82
CA ARG A 645 0.96 45.25 11.67
C ARG A 645 2.07 44.82 10.70
N LEU A 646 2.53 43.57 10.78
CA LEU A 646 3.44 42.95 9.81
C LEU A 646 2.69 41.92 8.97
N ASN A 647 3.16 41.71 7.73
CA ASN A 647 2.49 40.84 6.78
C ASN A 647 2.90 39.37 7.03
N TYR A 648 2.06 38.66 7.77
CA TYR A 648 2.26 37.23 8.08
C TYR A 648 2.35 36.34 6.83
N ALA A 649 1.83 36.78 5.69
CA ALA A 649 1.83 36.00 4.46
C ALA A 649 3.21 36.01 3.75
N ASP A 650 3.95 37.12 3.78
CA ASP A 650 5.12 37.33 2.92
C ASP A 650 6.50 37.18 3.64
N ASP A 651 6.53 37.06 4.98
CA ASP A 651 7.76 37.26 5.77
C ASP A 651 8.45 35.97 6.26
N GLY A 652 8.36 34.85 5.54
CA GLY A 652 9.16 33.64 5.84
C GLY A 652 8.81 32.89 7.13
N LEU A 653 7.72 33.26 7.80
CA LEU A 653 7.28 32.66 9.09
C LEU A 653 6.79 31.22 8.95
N MET A 654 6.17 30.86 7.83
CA MET A 654 5.75 29.48 7.53
C MET A 654 6.85 28.76 6.76
N SER A 655 6.87 27.43 6.80
CA SER A 655 7.81 26.63 6.04
C SER A 655 7.33 26.41 4.60
N ALA A 656 8.24 26.43 3.63
CA ALA A 656 7.96 26.48 2.19
C ALA A 656 7.71 25.10 1.53
N TRP A 657 7.05 24.16 2.22
CA TRP A 657 7.03 22.72 1.89
C TRP A 657 6.14 22.29 0.69
N ASP A 658 5.58 23.21 -0.09
CA ASP A 658 4.69 22.86 -1.23
C ASP A 658 4.95 23.71 -2.48
N ARG A 659 6.21 24.03 -2.74
CA ARG A 659 6.62 25.10 -3.66
C ARG A 659 6.10 26.45 -3.18
N GLU A 660 7.02 27.41 -3.29
CA GLU A 660 6.72 28.83 -3.19
C GLU A 660 6.26 29.28 -1.80
N SER A 661 7.13 30.01 -1.09
CA SER A 661 6.63 30.98 -0.12
C SER A 661 5.52 31.79 -0.81
N PHE A 662 4.50 32.23 -0.09
CA PHE A 662 3.40 33.01 -0.67
C PHE A 662 3.88 34.13 -1.64
N SER A 663 5.07 34.70 -1.37
CA SER A 663 5.79 35.64 -2.24
C SER A 663 6.16 35.14 -3.65
N ALA A 664 6.36 33.85 -3.84
CA ALA A 664 6.64 33.22 -5.12
C ALA A 664 5.33 32.90 -5.89
N ILE A 665 4.27 32.47 -5.21
CA ILE A 665 2.92 32.29 -5.83
C ILE A 665 2.38 33.62 -6.36
N LYS A 666 2.50 34.68 -5.55
CA LYS A 666 2.08 36.04 -5.92
C LYS A 666 2.91 36.60 -7.09
N ARG A 667 4.19 36.22 -7.20
CA ARG A 667 5.07 36.53 -8.34
C ARG A 667 4.60 35.84 -9.62
N THR A 668 4.29 34.55 -9.55
CA THR A 668 3.80 33.75 -10.68
C THR A 668 2.45 34.27 -11.20
N ILE A 669 1.53 34.63 -10.29
CA ILE A 669 0.23 35.23 -10.66
C ILE A 669 0.40 36.62 -11.28
N ARG A 670 1.33 37.45 -10.79
CA ARG A 670 1.63 38.76 -11.42
C ARG A 670 2.24 38.62 -12.81
N LEU A 671 3.13 37.65 -13.02
CA LEU A 671 3.78 37.39 -14.30
C LEU A 671 2.81 36.77 -15.34
N ALA A 672 1.88 35.93 -14.89
CA ALA A 672 0.85 35.33 -15.74
C ALA A 672 -0.21 36.34 -16.23
N ASN A 673 -0.38 37.47 -15.52
CA ASN A 673 -1.34 38.52 -15.87
C ASN A 673 -0.74 39.65 -16.74
N THR A 674 0.51 39.53 -17.19
CA THR A 674 1.14 40.48 -18.12
C THR A 674 1.15 39.90 -19.54
N ASP A 675 0.57 40.63 -20.49
CA ASP A 675 0.47 40.24 -21.90
C ASP A 675 1.82 39.82 -22.51
N THR A 676 1.76 38.74 -23.29
CA THR A 676 2.88 37.99 -23.89
C THR A 676 3.76 38.79 -24.86
N THR A 677 3.41 40.04 -25.17
CA THR A 677 4.15 40.90 -26.10
C THR A 677 5.25 41.75 -25.45
N THR A 678 5.26 41.90 -24.12
CA THR A 678 6.30 42.66 -23.38
C THR A 678 7.44 41.80 -22.83
N LEU A 679 7.41 40.47 -23.03
CA LEU A 679 8.37 39.53 -22.45
C LEU A 679 9.80 39.67 -22.99
N LYS A 680 10.02 40.24 -24.17
CA LYS A 680 11.38 40.39 -24.74
C LYS A 680 12.17 41.58 -24.21
N THR A 681 11.53 42.54 -23.56
CA THR A 681 12.21 43.68 -22.92
C THR A 681 12.30 43.55 -21.40
N ALA A 682 11.54 42.63 -20.78
CA ALA A 682 11.53 42.42 -19.33
C ALA A 682 12.67 41.53 -18.80
N GLU A 683 13.28 40.67 -19.63
CA GLU A 683 14.42 39.83 -19.23
C GLU A 683 15.64 40.65 -18.79
N ASN A 684 15.79 41.90 -19.25
CA ASN A 684 16.86 42.80 -18.82
C ASN A 684 16.52 43.66 -17.59
N THR A 685 15.30 43.57 -17.04
CA THR A 685 14.86 44.33 -15.85
C THR A 685 14.55 43.47 -14.63
N ALA A 686 14.66 42.14 -14.70
CA ALA A 686 14.50 41.22 -13.57
C ALA A 686 15.64 41.32 -12.50
N ASN A 687 16.55 42.27 -12.65
CA ASN A 687 17.66 42.55 -11.72
C ASN A 687 17.39 43.66 -10.69
N ARG A 688 16.13 44.02 -10.41
CA ARG A 688 15.81 44.82 -9.22
C ARG A 688 15.34 43.91 -8.09
N GLY A 689 16.27 43.64 -7.17
CA GLY A 689 16.03 42.83 -5.99
C GLY A 689 15.10 43.51 -4.98
N GLU A 690 14.07 42.81 -4.56
CA GLU A 690 13.42 43.02 -3.27
C GLU A 690 13.78 41.85 -2.35
N ALA A 691 14.29 42.19 -1.16
CA ALA A 691 15.03 41.32 -0.26
C ALA A 691 14.11 40.37 0.52
N THR A 692 14.41 39.07 0.54
CA THR A 692 14.00 38.20 1.66
C THR A 692 14.71 38.67 2.93
N TYR A 693 14.04 38.61 4.08
CA TYR A 693 14.62 39.00 5.36
C TYR A 693 15.61 37.93 5.84
N ASP A 694 16.74 37.78 5.16
CA ASP A 694 17.81 36.85 5.53
C ASP A 694 18.99 37.64 6.11
N LYS A 695 19.10 37.65 7.45
CA LYS A 695 20.32 38.14 8.14
C LYS A 695 21.08 36.94 8.68
N ILE A 696 22.37 36.87 8.37
CA ILE A 696 23.25 35.78 8.79
C ILE A 696 24.33 36.33 9.71
N TYR A 697 24.53 35.64 10.82
CA TYR A 697 25.56 35.90 11.81
C TYR A 697 26.43 34.65 11.96
N ARG A 698 27.74 34.77 11.72
CA ARG A 698 28.71 33.70 12.05
C ARG A 698 29.16 33.84 13.48
N ILE A 699 29.29 32.70 14.15
CA ILE A 699 29.56 32.62 15.59
C ILE A 699 30.94 31.97 15.79
N GLY A 700 31.99 32.80 15.87
CA GLY A 700 33.41 32.41 16.04
C GLY A 700 34.35 33.09 15.02
N GLY A 701 35.52 33.67 15.37
CA GLY A 701 36.35 33.43 16.57
C GLY A 701 37.28 34.56 17.07
N ASN A 702 37.98 34.21 18.18
CA ASN A 702 38.96 34.92 19.03
C ASN A 702 38.56 36.21 19.77
N LEU A 703 38.27 36.03 21.06
CA LEU A 703 38.29 37.03 22.13
C LEU A 703 39.74 37.35 22.53
N ALA A 704 40.22 38.56 22.24
CA ALA A 704 41.25 39.20 23.06
C ALA A 704 40.55 40.21 23.97
N LYS A 705 40.70 40.01 25.27
CA LYS A 705 40.23 40.83 26.39
C LYS A 705 40.13 42.33 26.05
N ASN A 706 38.96 42.92 26.22
CA ASN A 706 38.84 44.20 26.93
C ASN A 706 37.42 44.46 27.46
N SER A 707 37.42 45.09 28.63
CA SER A 707 36.27 45.46 29.45
C SER A 707 35.39 46.54 28.83
N SER A 708 34.12 46.55 29.27
CA SER A 708 33.04 47.51 29.01
C SER A 708 32.09 47.17 27.85
N LEU A 709 30.84 47.63 27.98
CA LEU A 709 29.60 47.21 27.34
C LEU A 709 29.52 47.25 25.79
N ASP A 710 30.64 47.43 25.08
CA ASP A 710 30.72 47.42 23.61
C ASP A 710 30.98 46.03 22.98
N ALA A 711 31.15 44.99 23.80
CA ALA A 711 31.60 43.65 23.36
C ALA A 711 30.57 42.79 22.59
N VAL A 712 29.28 43.16 22.53
CA VAL A 712 28.28 42.37 21.78
C VAL A 712 28.45 42.54 20.26
N LYS A 713 29.13 43.61 19.81
CA LYS A 713 29.36 43.88 18.39
C LYS A 713 30.53 43.09 17.76
N GLU A 714 31.46 42.55 18.55
CA GLU A 714 32.67 41.89 18.01
C GLU A 714 32.54 40.36 17.85
N VAL A 715 31.46 39.73 18.33
CA VAL A 715 31.27 38.27 18.25
C VAL A 715 30.60 37.80 16.95
N PHE A 716 29.92 38.70 16.24
CA PHE A 716 29.17 38.35 15.03
C PHE A 716 29.55 39.24 13.84
N GLU A 717 30.15 38.65 12.82
CA GLU A 717 30.28 39.31 11.52
C GLU A 717 28.95 39.20 10.76
N GLN A 718 28.32 40.34 10.46
CA GLN A 718 27.16 40.40 9.57
C GLN A 718 27.63 40.18 8.13
N ILE A 719 27.28 39.04 7.54
CA ILE A 719 27.63 38.71 6.16
C ILE A 719 26.38 38.77 5.29
N PHE A 720 26.34 39.71 4.33
CA PHE A 720 25.29 39.75 3.31
C PHE A 720 25.60 38.74 2.19
N THR A 721 25.14 37.50 2.34
CA THR A 721 25.22 36.50 1.26
C THR A 721 23.85 35.87 1.02
N LYS A 722 23.38 35.91 -0.23
CA LYS A 722 22.22 35.12 -0.68
C LYS A 722 22.65 33.65 -0.73
N LYS A 723 22.30 32.86 0.27
CA LYS A 723 22.37 31.40 0.18
C LYS A 723 20.91 30.91 0.12
N PRO A 724 20.45 30.33 -1.00
CA PRO A 724 19.13 29.69 -1.03
C PRO A 724 19.02 28.73 0.15
N LEU A 725 17.82 28.61 0.72
CA LEU A 725 17.52 27.57 1.70
C LEU A 725 18.03 26.23 1.15
N PRO A 726 18.75 25.41 1.95
CA PRO A 726 19.22 24.12 1.46
C PRO A 726 18.00 23.32 0.94
N PRO A 727 18.09 22.71 -0.25
CA PRO A 727 16.98 22.03 -0.88
C PRO A 727 16.80 20.66 -0.21
N ASP A 728 16.17 20.62 0.96
CA ASP A 728 15.27 19.50 1.21
C ASP A 728 14.07 19.79 0.28
N LEU A 729 13.91 18.98 -0.76
CA LEU A 729 13.08 19.30 -1.91
C LEU A 729 11.63 19.57 -1.49
N ASP A 730 11.26 20.85 -1.51
CA ASP A 730 10.03 21.48 -1.01
C ASP A 730 8.74 21.10 -1.76
N ALA A 731 8.66 19.88 -2.31
CA ALA A 731 7.47 19.36 -2.98
C ALA A 731 6.83 18.26 -2.12
N PRO A 732 5.50 18.05 -2.23
CA PRO A 732 4.86 16.85 -1.72
C PRO A 732 5.63 15.63 -2.23
N ALA A 733 6.23 14.91 -1.31
CA ALA A 733 7.13 13.81 -1.61
C ALA A 733 6.67 12.56 -0.85
N PRO A 734 6.98 11.36 -1.38
CA PRO A 734 6.83 10.14 -0.63
C PRO A 734 7.62 10.21 0.69
N HIS A 735 6.97 9.80 1.78
CA HIS A 735 7.62 9.75 3.09
C HIS A 735 7.03 8.70 4.01
N LYS A 736 7.78 8.41 5.07
CA LYS A 736 7.34 7.63 6.23
C LYS A 736 7.79 8.31 7.50
N ILE A 737 6.89 8.34 8.48
CA ILE A 737 7.09 8.98 9.77
C ILE A 737 6.71 8.01 10.87
N THR A 738 7.41 8.08 11.99
CA THR A 738 7.00 7.49 13.26
C THR A 738 7.41 8.44 14.38
N SER A 739 6.84 8.25 15.56
CA SER A 739 7.15 9.12 16.68
C SER A 739 7.08 8.42 18.02
N ARG A 740 7.76 9.04 18.99
CA ARG A 740 7.65 8.77 20.42
C ARG A 740 7.78 10.09 21.17
N LEU A 741 7.61 10.09 22.49
CA LEU A 741 7.69 11.32 23.28
C LEU A 741 8.68 11.18 24.42
N ALA A 742 9.49 12.21 24.63
CA ALA A 742 10.35 12.33 25.80
C ALA A 742 9.52 12.77 27.01
N HIS A 743 9.75 12.13 28.15
CA HIS A 743 9.06 12.46 29.41
C HIS A 743 9.44 13.86 29.90
N LYS A 744 8.74 14.35 30.94
CA LYS A 744 8.83 15.72 31.45
C LYS A 744 10.25 16.26 31.69
N LYS A 745 11.15 15.40 32.15
CA LYS A 745 12.55 15.76 32.46
C LYS A 745 13.49 15.68 31.25
N GLY A 746 12.98 15.38 30.06
CA GLY A 746 13.78 15.10 28.87
C GLY A 746 14.48 13.74 28.94
N LEU A 747 15.48 13.57 28.07
CA LEU A 747 16.29 12.35 28.02
C LEU A 747 17.43 12.43 29.05
N CYS A 748 17.69 11.31 29.74
CA CYS A 748 18.92 11.13 30.50
C CYS A 748 20.11 10.94 29.55
N GLU A 749 21.34 10.99 30.06
CA GLU A 749 22.57 10.78 29.26
C GLU A 749 22.48 9.50 28.42
N LYS A 750 22.12 8.38 29.05
CA LYS A 750 21.91 7.10 28.37
C LYS A 750 20.83 7.16 27.28
N GLY A 751 19.73 7.87 27.54
CA GLY A 751 18.66 8.08 26.55
C GLY A 751 19.13 8.90 25.34
N ILE A 752 19.96 9.92 25.55
CA ILE A 752 20.59 10.69 24.47
C ILE A 752 21.53 9.79 23.65
N SER A 753 22.36 8.98 24.29
CA SER A 753 23.28 8.04 23.64
C SER A 753 22.53 6.99 22.80
N GLN A 754 21.40 6.48 23.32
CA GLN A 754 20.50 5.56 22.61
C GLN A 754 19.82 6.23 21.41
N LEU A 755 19.34 7.48 21.57
CA LEU A 755 18.77 8.25 20.47
C LEU A 755 19.81 8.46 19.36
N ILE A 756 21.03 8.87 19.71
CA ILE A 756 22.14 9.06 18.76
C ILE A 756 22.48 7.74 18.04
N SER A 757 22.51 6.63 18.78
CA SER A 757 22.71 5.29 18.20
C SER A 757 21.65 4.93 17.17
N SER A 758 20.39 5.36 17.35
CA SER A 758 19.32 5.12 16.38
C SER A 758 19.47 5.91 15.07
N LEU A 759 20.30 6.98 15.06
CA LEU A 759 20.49 7.87 13.90
C LEU A 759 21.65 7.47 13.01
N THR A 760 22.60 6.66 13.49
CA THR A 760 23.72 6.17 12.69
C THR A 760 23.47 4.71 12.31
N SER A 761 23.36 4.43 11.02
CA SER A 761 22.93 3.11 10.55
C SER A 761 23.58 2.72 9.24
N GLU A 762 23.90 1.44 9.09
CA GLU A 762 24.26 0.83 7.80
C GLU A 762 23.17 1.04 6.75
N LEU A 763 21.89 1.11 7.16
CA LEU A 763 20.74 1.25 6.26
C LEU A 763 20.71 2.60 5.54
N ILE A 764 21.30 3.63 6.13
CA ILE A 764 21.49 4.95 5.50
C ILE A 764 22.70 4.86 4.57
N LEU A 765 22.60 5.30 3.31
CA LEU A 765 23.69 5.18 2.34
C LEU A 765 24.77 6.28 2.53
N PRO A 766 26.04 6.04 2.14
CA PRO A 766 27.10 7.07 2.21
C PRO A 766 26.76 8.36 1.45
N ASN A 767 26.07 8.25 0.31
CA ASN A 767 25.67 9.36 -0.55
C ASN A 767 24.15 9.63 -0.52
N ASN A 768 23.49 9.30 0.59
CA ASN A 768 22.02 9.30 0.72
C ASN A 768 21.36 10.59 0.22
N ARG A 769 21.88 11.75 0.64
CA ARG A 769 21.34 13.07 0.27
C ARG A 769 21.47 13.35 -1.23
N SER A 770 22.57 12.92 -1.85
CA SER A 770 22.78 13.05 -3.29
C SER A 770 21.78 12.21 -4.11
N TYR A 771 21.25 11.13 -3.53
CA TYR A 771 20.18 10.32 -4.13
C TYR A 771 18.76 10.85 -3.84
N GLY A 772 18.62 12.03 -3.26
CA GLY A 772 17.32 12.59 -2.89
C GLY A 772 16.65 11.85 -1.72
N LEU A 773 17.42 11.13 -0.90
CA LEU A 773 16.96 10.43 0.29
C LEU A 773 17.37 11.23 1.54
N PHE A 774 16.40 11.48 2.42
CA PHE A 774 16.61 12.27 3.63
C PHE A 774 16.13 11.47 4.83
N ASN A 775 17.04 11.19 5.76
CA ASN A 775 16.74 10.52 7.03
C ASN A 775 17.12 11.48 8.15
N TYR A 776 16.19 11.77 9.06
CA TYR A 776 16.45 12.65 10.20
C TYR A 776 15.40 12.45 11.28
N ILE A 777 15.66 13.02 12.45
CA ILE A 777 14.64 13.26 13.47
C ILE A 777 14.36 14.74 13.62
N THR A 778 13.16 15.05 14.12
CA THR A 778 12.80 16.36 14.64
C THR A 778 12.36 16.22 16.09
N LEU A 779 13.04 16.94 16.98
CA LEU A 779 12.67 17.08 18.39
C LEU A 779 11.77 18.31 18.53
N GLY A 780 10.49 18.13 18.84
CA GLY A 780 9.51 19.21 18.86
C GLY A 780 9.09 19.59 20.28
N ALA A 781 9.44 20.79 20.74
CA ALA A 781 9.17 21.22 22.11
C ALA A 781 7.67 21.25 22.45
N ILE A 782 7.29 20.63 23.56
CA ILE A 782 5.94 20.67 24.14
C ILE A 782 5.96 21.49 25.44
N VAL A 783 6.94 21.22 26.31
CA VAL A 783 7.08 21.88 27.62
C VAL A 783 7.25 23.39 27.49
N GLY A 784 6.65 24.09 28.43
CA GLY A 784 6.68 25.54 28.54
C GLY A 784 5.57 26.07 29.42
N GLU A 785 5.52 27.40 29.50
CA GLU A 785 4.65 28.19 30.37
C GLU A 785 3.19 27.71 30.39
N PHE A 786 2.65 27.30 29.24
CA PHE A 786 1.24 26.90 29.16
C PHE A 786 0.93 25.65 29.98
N TYR A 787 1.67 24.56 29.76
CA TYR A 787 1.41 23.28 30.43
C TYR A 787 1.99 23.24 31.85
N ASP A 788 3.07 23.98 32.11
CA ASP A 788 3.69 24.06 33.44
C ASP A 788 2.79 24.78 34.46
N ASN A 789 1.97 25.74 34.01
CA ASN A 789 1.02 26.48 34.85
C ASN A 789 -0.40 25.89 34.83
N MET A 790 -0.64 24.82 34.08
CA MET A 790 -1.97 24.21 33.96
C MET A 790 -2.27 23.33 35.18
N SER A 791 -3.48 23.49 35.76
CA SER A 791 -3.93 22.63 36.85
C SER A 791 -4.17 21.18 36.37
N GLU A 792 -4.06 20.20 37.26
CA GLU A 792 -4.36 18.79 36.92
C GLU A 792 -5.81 18.59 36.47
N GLU A 793 -6.74 19.48 36.85
CA GLU A 793 -8.11 19.42 36.38
C GLU A 793 -8.27 20.00 34.97
N ASP A 794 -7.56 21.10 34.66
CA ASP A 794 -7.55 21.67 33.30
C ASP A 794 -6.89 20.72 32.29
N LYS A 795 -5.85 19.99 32.70
CA LYS A 795 -5.22 18.94 31.88
C LYS A 795 -6.20 17.83 31.49
N LYS A 796 -7.28 17.59 32.25
CA LYS A 796 -8.30 16.59 31.88
C LYS A 796 -9.30 17.10 30.86
N GLN A 797 -9.29 18.39 30.50
CA GLN A 797 -10.26 18.99 29.57
C GLN A 797 -9.99 18.72 28.08
N SER A 798 -9.00 17.89 27.75
CA SER A 798 -8.77 17.42 26.37
C SER A 798 -8.26 15.99 26.36
N ALA A 799 -8.57 15.27 25.28
CA ALA A 799 -8.19 13.88 25.09
C ALA A 799 -6.69 13.67 24.80
N PHE A 800 -5.95 14.73 24.43
CA PHE A 800 -4.51 14.66 24.16
C PHE A 800 -3.73 14.23 25.42
N PRO A 801 -3.07 13.05 25.45
CA PRO A 801 -2.58 12.48 26.71
C PRO A 801 -1.20 13.00 27.16
N TYR A 802 -0.43 13.67 26.29
CA TYR A 802 0.99 13.92 26.53
C TYR A 802 1.35 15.35 26.95
N LYS A 803 0.49 15.96 27.76
CA LYS A 803 0.65 17.35 28.23
C LYS A 803 1.90 17.55 29.09
N ASP A 804 2.34 16.51 29.79
CA ASP A 804 3.52 16.52 30.65
C ASP A 804 4.82 16.05 29.95
N CYS A 805 4.79 15.76 28.65
CA CYS A 805 5.99 15.41 27.90
C CYS A 805 6.85 16.65 27.60
N ALA A 806 8.18 16.49 27.57
CA ALA A 806 9.08 17.58 27.24
C ALA A 806 9.02 17.93 25.75
N TYR A 807 9.08 16.92 24.89
CA TYR A 807 9.07 17.08 23.44
C TYR A 807 8.71 15.79 22.71
N THR A 808 8.24 15.92 21.46
CA THR A 808 8.10 14.79 20.53
C THR A 808 9.45 14.44 19.92
N ILE A 809 9.71 13.16 19.69
CA ILE A 809 10.80 12.66 18.84
C ILE A 809 10.17 12.10 17.57
N GLN A 810 10.27 12.84 16.47
CA GLN A 810 9.67 12.48 15.19
C GLN A 810 10.74 11.98 14.23
N TYR A 811 10.78 10.67 13.97
CA TYR A 811 11.62 10.09 12.92
C TYR A 811 10.97 10.28 11.57
N GLN A 812 11.78 10.65 10.58
CA GLN A 812 11.30 10.94 9.25
C GLN A 812 12.26 10.41 8.20
N THR A 813 11.69 9.77 7.19
CA THR A 813 12.39 9.48 5.96
C THR A 813 11.59 9.96 4.75
N TRP A 814 12.27 10.67 3.86
CA TRP A 814 11.71 11.28 2.64
C TRP A 814 12.55 10.84 1.45
N TRP A 815 11.90 10.63 0.32
CA TRP A 815 12.59 10.30 -0.92
C TRP A 815 11.99 11.06 -2.09
N ASN A 816 12.81 11.78 -2.84
CA ASN A 816 12.37 12.44 -4.06
C ASN A 816 12.58 11.51 -5.27
N THR A 817 11.48 11.12 -5.90
CA THR A 817 11.51 10.25 -7.08
C THR A 817 11.89 11.01 -8.36
N GLU A 818 11.67 12.34 -8.44
CA GLU A 818 11.91 13.15 -9.64
C GLU A 818 13.41 13.32 -9.99
N LEU A 819 14.31 13.22 -9.00
CA LEU A 819 15.75 13.40 -9.22
C LEU A 819 16.42 12.20 -9.93
N ILE A 820 15.88 10.99 -9.76
CA ILE A 820 16.45 9.75 -10.32
C ILE A 820 15.59 9.19 -11.46
N GLN A 821 14.28 9.47 -11.50
CA GLN A 821 13.37 8.92 -12.52
C GLN A 821 13.56 9.47 -13.94
N LYS A 822 14.41 10.47 -14.18
CA LYS A 822 14.53 11.05 -15.53
C LYS A 822 15.18 10.13 -16.56
N GLU A 823 15.87 9.06 -16.18
CA GLU A 823 16.64 8.25 -17.16
C GLU A 823 16.45 6.72 -17.09
N GLU A 824 15.91 6.11 -16.02
CA GLU A 824 15.92 4.65 -15.89
C GLU A 824 14.53 4.08 -15.52
N ALA A 825 13.96 3.29 -16.43
CA ALA A 825 12.61 2.71 -16.33
C ALA A 825 12.46 1.68 -15.17
N GLN A 826 12.47 0.37 -15.44
CA GLN A 826 12.26 -0.68 -14.43
C GLN A 826 13.49 -0.95 -13.54
N ASN A 827 14.67 -0.47 -13.91
CA ASN A 827 15.90 -0.63 -13.15
C ASN A 827 16.18 0.60 -12.27
N ASN A 828 15.23 0.96 -11.40
CA ASN A 828 15.31 2.20 -10.66
C ASN A 828 15.90 1.98 -9.25
N PRO A 829 17.13 2.45 -8.96
CA PRO A 829 17.76 2.27 -7.65
C PRO A 829 17.02 2.97 -6.49
N VAL A 830 16.04 3.84 -6.79
CA VAL A 830 15.15 4.44 -5.79
C VAL A 830 14.36 3.40 -5.02
N TYR A 831 13.98 2.26 -5.64
CA TYR A 831 13.20 1.23 -4.94
C TYR A 831 14.00 0.54 -3.83
N ASP A 832 15.26 0.18 -4.12
CA ASP A 832 16.17 -0.39 -3.12
C ASP A 832 16.44 0.59 -1.98
N ALA A 833 16.68 1.84 -2.33
CA ALA A 833 16.82 2.94 -1.38
C ALA A 833 15.57 3.17 -0.51
N THR A 834 14.37 3.06 -1.10
CA THR A 834 13.10 3.21 -0.39
C THR A 834 12.89 2.08 0.62
N ASN A 835 13.16 0.84 0.24
CA ASN A 835 13.07 -0.29 1.17
C ASN A 835 14.02 -0.13 2.36
N ARG A 836 15.28 0.26 2.11
CA ARG A 836 16.24 0.54 3.20
C ARG A 836 15.78 1.67 4.12
N ALA A 837 15.19 2.72 3.58
CA ALA A 837 14.61 3.81 4.36
C ALA A 837 13.46 3.32 5.24
N LEU A 838 12.58 2.46 4.72
CA LEU A 838 11.49 1.85 5.49
C LEU A 838 12.01 0.87 6.56
N ASP A 839 13.07 0.11 6.27
CA ASP A 839 13.75 -0.75 7.23
C ASP A 839 14.42 0.06 8.34
N TRP A 840 15.00 1.23 8.00
CA TRP A 840 15.55 2.15 8.99
C TRP A 840 14.46 2.65 9.93
N MET A 841 13.28 3.00 9.40
CA MET A 841 12.12 3.35 10.23
C MET A 841 11.68 2.21 11.16
N GLN A 842 11.80 0.95 10.73
CA GLN A 842 11.55 -0.20 11.61
C GLN A 842 12.62 -0.31 12.71
N LYS A 843 13.91 -0.25 12.36
CA LYS A 843 14.98 -0.23 13.37
C LYS A 843 14.77 0.90 14.39
N CYS A 844 14.44 2.11 13.94
CA CYS A 844 14.16 3.26 14.81
C CYS A 844 12.97 3.04 15.75
N ARG A 845 11.95 2.26 15.38
CA ARG A 845 10.87 1.87 16.30
C ARG A 845 11.36 0.91 17.38
N ASP A 846 12.22 -0.03 17.00
CA ASP A 846 12.69 -1.11 17.88
C ASP A 846 13.77 -0.65 18.87
N TYR A 847 14.44 0.49 18.63
CA TYR A 847 15.37 1.07 19.60
C TYR A 847 14.67 1.40 20.93
N GLU A 848 15.21 0.86 22.02
CA GLU A 848 14.89 1.32 23.37
C GLU A 848 15.58 2.64 23.65
N ILE A 849 14.80 3.66 24.02
CA ILE A 849 15.29 4.98 24.39
C ILE A 849 14.71 5.31 25.76
N GLU A 850 15.56 5.39 26.76
CA GLU A 850 15.17 5.63 28.14
C GLU A 850 14.43 6.97 28.30
N ASN A 851 13.45 7.03 29.20
CA ASN A 851 12.54 8.17 29.39
C ASN A 851 11.73 8.56 28.14
N THR A 852 11.39 7.58 27.29
CA THR A 852 10.45 7.78 26.18
C THR A 852 9.30 6.79 26.21
N SER A 853 8.14 7.21 25.70
CA SER A 853 6.98 6.34 25.47
C SER A 853 5.98 7.01 24.53
N GLY A 854 4.90 6.28 24.20
CA GLY A 854 3.79 6.83 23.43
C GLY A 854 4.11 7.10 21.97
N ALA A 855 3.17 7.73 21.26
CA ALA A 855 3.32 8.19 19.89
C ALA A 855 2.35 9.34 19.64
N PHE A 856 2.65 10.25 18.72
CA PHE A 856 1.78 11.40 18.45
C PHE A 856 0.88 11.13 17.23
N ILE A 857 -0.45 11.22 17.37
CA ILE A 857 -1.40 10.79 16.33
C ILE A 857 -1.32 11.63 15.05
N SER A 858 -0.94 12.90 15.15
CA SER A 858 -0.65 13.72 13.98
C SER A 858 0.56 13.24 13.19
N PHE A 859 1.45 12.44 13.80
CA PHE A 859 2.55 11.70 13.16
C PHE A 859 2.18 10.23 13.00
N LYS A 860 1.01 10.02 12.37
CA LYS A 860 0.36 8.71 12.22
C LYS A 860 1.29 7.70 11.55
N ASP A 861 1.35 6.51 12.14
CA ASP A 861 2.11 5.35 11.68
C ASP A 861 1.22 4.11 11.76
N ALA A 862 0.98 3.50 10.60
CA ALA A 862 0.19 2.28 10.46
C ALA A 862 0.64 1.13 11.39
N SER A 863 1.92 1.08 11.74
CA SER A 863 2.53 0.02 12.57
C SER A 863 2.35 0.23 14.08
N ILE A 864 1.97 1.42 14.55
CA ILE A 864 1.81 1.71 15.98
C ILE A 864 0.40 1.35 16.45
N PRO A 865 0.21 0.58 17.54
CA PRO A 865 -1.12 0.27 18.06
C PRO A 865 -1.93 1.54 18.39
N THR A 866 -3.22 1.58 18.02
CA THR A 866 -4.06 2.79 18.16
C THR A 866 -4.10 3.32 19.60
N LYS A 867 -4.19 2.42 20.60
CA LYS A 867 -4.16 2.78 22.02
C LYS A 867 -2.93 3.58 22.42
N THR A 868 -1.80 3.35 21.76
CA THR A 868 -0.53 4.00 22.09
C THR A 868 -0.67 5.50 21.98
N TYR A 869 -1.36 6.00 20.95
CA TYR A 869 -1.55 7.43 20.68
C TYR A 869 -2.37 8.18 21.74
N PHE A 870 -3.30 7.48 22.39
CA PHE A 870 -4.29 8.09 23.27
C PHE A 870 -4.05 7.75 24.74
N GLY A 871 -3.15 6.82 25.05
CA GLY A 871 -2.80 6.45 26.43
C GLY A 871 -4.04 6.14 27.25
N ASP A 872 -4.14 6.74 28.44
CA ASP A 872 -5.25 6.52 29.37
C ASP A 872 -6.60 7.03 28.82
N SER A 873 -6.58 8.01 27.91
CA SER A 873 -7.79 8.54 27.26
C SER A 873 -8.47 7.51 26.35
N TYR A 874 -7.78 6.44 25.91
CA TYR A 874 -8.27 5.54 24.86
C TYR A 874 -9.62 4.88 25.21
N LYS A 875 -9.79 4.45 26.46
CA LYS A 875 -11.02 3.79 26.91
C LYS A 875 -12.22 4.74 26.90
N ASP A 876 -12.01 5.98 27.34
CA ASP A 876 -13.08 6.98 27.35
C ASP A 876 -13.46 7.41 25.93
N LEU A 877 -12.48 7.49 25.03
CA LEU A 877 -12.72 7.73 23.60
C LEU A 877 -13.63 6.64 22.98
N ILE A 878 -13.40 5.36 23.32
CA ILE A 878 -14.28 4.24 22.88
C ILE A 878 -15.71 4.46 23.40
N ASN A 879 -15.86 4.69 24.70
CA ASN A 879 -17.18 4.90 25.32
C ASN A 879 -17.93 6.09 24.69
N ILE A 880 -17.21 7.18 24.38
CA ILE A 880 -17.77 8.36 23.74
C ILE A 880 -18.20 8.06 22.30
N LYS A 881 -17.41 7.30 21.55
CA LYS A 881 -17.78 6.89 20.19
C LYS A 881 -19.10 6.11 20.21
N GLU A 882 -19.19 5.07 21.03
CA GLU A 882 -20.40 4.24 21.16
C GLU A 882 -21.62 5.07 21.58
N LYS A 883 -21.44 6.03 22.49
CA LYS A 883 -22.53 6.86 23.03
C LYS A 883 -23.03 7.90 22.03
N TYR A 884 -22.12 8.57 21.31
CA TYR A 884 -22.44 9.81 20.60
C TYR A 884 -22.34 9.74 19.07
N SER A 885 -21.57 8.81 18.49
CA SER A 885 -21.35 8.81 17.03
C SER A 885 -22.63 8.53 16.25
N LYS A 886 -23.58 7.79 16.82
CA LYS A 886 -24.82 7.32 16.16
C LYS A 886 -24.53 6.56 14.86
N ASP A 887 -23.44 5.79 14.85
CA ASP A 887 -22.94 5.06 13.69
C ASP A 887 -22.91 3.54 13.97
N PRO A 888 -24.05 2.84 13.91
CA PRO A 888 -24.16 1.43 14.31
C PRO A 888 -23.38 0.48 13.39
N LEU A 889 -23.09 0.90 12.16
CA LEU A 889 -22.32 0.12 11.17
C LEU A 889 -20.86 0.56 11.08
N ASN A 890 -20.43 1.44 12.00
CA ASN A 890 -19.08 1.96 12.11
C ASN A 890 -18.54 2.53 10.78
N HIS A 891 -19.35 3.26 10.00
CA HIS A 891 -18.94 3.93 8.76
C HIS A 891 -17.77 4.92 8.96
N PHE A 892 -17.68 5.52 10.14
CA PHE A 892 -16.61 6.40 10.59
C PHE A 892 -15.37 5.62 11.05
N ARG A 893 -14.85 4.80 10.12
CA ARG A 893 -13.68 3.95 10.37
C ARG A 893 -12.57 4.12 9.35
N THR A 894 -11.36 4.17 9.87
CA THR A 894 -10.08 3.98 9.18
C THR A 894 -9.20 3.08 10.04
N ARG A 895 -7.95 2.83 9.64
CA ARG A 895 -7.05 1.96 10.41
C ARG A 895 -6.70 2.53 11.80
N LYS A 896 -6.75 3.86 12.01
CA LYS A 896 -6.43 4.52 13.29
C LYS A 896 -7.57 5.32 13.91
N THR A 897 -8.80 5.18 13.44
CA THR A 897 -9.97 5.67 14.21
C THR A 897 -10.15 4.86 15.49
N ILE A 898 -10.91 5.42 16.43
CA ILE A 898 -11.36 4.72 17.63
C ILE A 898 -12.37 3.64 17.21
N ILE A 899 -12.22 2.38 17.66
CA ILE A 899 -13.01 1.20 17.26
C ILE A 899 -12.85 0.79 15.80
#